data_AF-A0A936VHE4-F1
#
_entry.id   AF-A0A936VHE4-F1
#
_cell.length_a   1.000
_cell.length_b   1.000
_cell.length_c   1.000
_cell.angle_alpha   90.00
_cell.angle_beta   90.00
_cell.angle_gamma   90.00
#
_symmetry.space_group_name_H-M   'P 1'
#
loop_
_entity.id
_entity.type
_entity.pdbx_description
1 polymer ?
#
loop_
_entity_poly.entity_id
_entity_poly.type
_entity_poly.pdbx_seq_one_letter_code
_entity_poly.pdbx_strand_id
1 'polypeptide(L)'
;MLSPLLAFVGVSLAAGLLGVLRVPFKTCAPWAWLAITGLAAIGLRRPWPSLRGFNLLLLAGALPLVTMRRHFLHGITEYLGSNAPDGWSYIAFAQFIWEYPRQMSTGLAPLYQYGSHLSETRYVSSALLGLLSPLVSVGDMQPVSGLLQAWALFILGCAVALFWRADGRGLGFTALATALTVACGWMANLVWANNYDNGLAVVYMPLIAGVVLLNEARGWRCWALVGAAVATLLYTYIELSAPIVGGALLVTLPCLWRVRRNWRALVAGVLVVGCTVVVLVLPVLLVLATFLQAQLAIAMTGSARPGEGFFTGLIDPQFWPSAFWGLGGEYRIVPYADLRNLLAYVLTAVVAAGLLVLLKQRRWGVVAAALLFSAGALWIMFVQRYGYGSYKIILIAWWLFAGVVAAAIEFFALGARPRAVRYPSLVASLLLGIALLSQFNHATTALGAQYFPSVNAARPASEFRALEGLAPIVRGAPVLVSVDDWLANEWAVYYLRDTPTIISDYRMYMAQPHLIRFMNAATPVAVSAVQYVLTDVSDTPLALQYARWAPIWSGGAYRLWKVPAMPWTILTKLNNPNGIEQGGDNSFFWMGKGDTVLEVLASQAGQLSIAANFVAGPSLPGQPERRLMIGTDHGYSRQVTLKQGLATLHLPVEAGKNKIVLAPLDWPTIAKQPNGDTRALVVGVQGLRVGFPGQLAEQTTLVEQIDNPNGLEQLDGLPFFWMGSSATTLTIVSLQAGTAEVSANFILGPSLPNVAERHVQVAYGDGYREVFVLSGGKHSLTIPIVAGKTTISLLVLDKPSQAALSNGDKRVLLLGVQDLNIRLMARQ
;
A
#
# COMPACT_ATOMS: atom_id res chain seq x y z
N MET A 1 34.85 5.88 -3.26
CA MET A 1 34.09 4.66 -2.86
C MET A 1 34.05 4.45 -1.37
N LEU A 2 35.18 4.35 -0.67
CA LEU A 2 35.17 4.04 0.78
C LEU A 2 34.46 5.09 1.64
N SER A 3 34.60 6.40 1.33
CA SER A 3 33.99 7.47 2.14
C SER A 3 32.45 7.39 2.27
N PRO A 4 31.66 7.27 1.18
CA PRO A 4 30.22 7.03 1.29
C PRO A 4 29.86 5.80 2.13
N LEU A 5 30.66 4.73 2.04
CA LEU A 5 30.43 3.49 2.80
C LEU A 5 30.73 3.66 4.29
N LEU A 6 31.78 4.41 4.64
CA LEU A 6 32.06 4.77 6.03
C LEU A 6 30.93 5.62 6.61
N ALA A 7 30.41 6.58 5.84
CA ALA A 7 29.26 7.36 6.24
C ALA A 7 28.03 6.47 6.45
N PHE A 8 27.74 5.55 5.52
CA PHE A 8 26.65 4.57 5.66
C PHE A 8 26.77 3.72 6.94
N VAL A 9 27.93 3.11 7.20
CA VAL A 9 28.16 2.31 8.41
C VAL A 9 28.04 3.17 9.66
N GLY A 10 28.68 4.34 9.68
CA GLY A 10 28.66 5.24 10.84
C GLY A 10 27.26 5.75 11.16
N VAL A 11 26.52 6.22 10.16
CA VAL A 11 25.15 6.73 10.31
C VAL A 11 24.17 5.62 10.71
N SER A 12 24.26 4.45 10.07
CA SER A 12 23.39 3.31 10.40
C SER A 12 23.69 2.74 11.80
N LEU A 13 24.97 2.72 12.20
CA LEU A 13 25.36 2.31 13.55
C LEU A 13 24.90 3.32 14.60
N ALA A 14 25.05 4.62 14.32
CA ALA A 14 24.53 5.67 15.19
C ALA A 14 23.00 5.56 15.32
N ALA A 15 22.28 5.34 14.22
CA ALA A 15 20.84 5.12 14.23
C ALA A 15 20.46 3.88 15.07
N GLY A 16 21.20 2.79 14.93
CA GLY A 16 21.09 1.59 15.77
C GLY A 16 21.27 1.93 17.26
N LEU A 17 22.40 2.55 17.62
CA LEU A 17 22.72 2.90 19.01
C LEU A 17 21.73 3.89 19.63
N LEU A 18 21.29 4.91 18.88
CA LEU A 18 20.29 5.88 19.34
C LEU A 18 18.94 5.20 19.63
N GLY A 19 18.54 4.22 18.82
CA GLY A 19 17.34 3.42 19.08
C GLY A 19 17.43 2.60 20.37
N VAL A 20 18.64 2.30 20.88
CA VAL A 20 18.82 1.60 22.17
C VAL A 20 18.56 2.51 23.35
N LEU A 21 18.89 3.79 23.23
CA LEU A 21 18.75 4.77 24.31
C LEU A 21 17.29 5.02 24.69
N ARG A 22 16.33 4.52 23.90
CA ARG A 22 14.88 4.70 24.09
C ARG A 22 14.53 6.18 24.23
N VAL A 23 15.22 7.03 23.46
CA VAL A 23 14.91 8.45 23.36
C VAL A 23 14.20 8.68 22.02
N PRO A 24 13.10 9.46 21.97
CA PRO A 24 12.45 9.82 20.71
C PRO A 24 13.46 10.39 19.70
N PHE A 25 13.40 9.91 18.46
CA PHE A 25 14.40 10.30 17.44
C PHE A 25 14.40 11.81 17.15
N LYS A 26 13.26 12.48 17.32
CA LYS A 26 13.13 13.94 17.14
C LYS A 26 14.09 14.74 18.01
N THR A 27 14.47 14.25 19.20
CA THR A 27 15.41 14.96 20.09
C THR A 27 16.86 14.73 19.69
N CYS A 28 17.17 13.61 19.04
CA CYS A 28 18.52 13.21 18.65
C CYS A 28 18.89 13.70 17.25
N ALA A 29 17.90 13.82 16.35
CA ALA A 29 18.12 14.14 14.94
C ALA A 29 18.89 15.46 14.70
N PRO A 30 18.62 16.59 15.39
CA PRO A 30 19.39 17.82 15.19
C PRO A 30 20.89 17.64 15.50
N TRP A 31 21.21 16.93 16.59
CA TRP A 31 22.59 16.65 17.00
C TRP A 31 23.29 15.69 16.03
N ALA A 32 22.56 14.69 15.54
CA ALA A 32 23.06 13.79 14.51
C ALA A 32 23.40 14.56 13.22
N TRP A 33 22.53 15.47 12.77
CA TRP A 33 22.80 16.32 11.61
C TRP A 33 23.95 17.29 11.84
N LEU A 34 24.06 17.90 13.02
CA LEU A 34 25.20 18.74 13.38
C LEU A 34 26.52 17.95 13.32
N ALA A 35 26.53 16.72 13.83
CA ALA A 35 27.69 15.84 13.75
C ALA A 35 28.02 15.45 12.30
N ILE A 36 27.01 15.05 11.50
CA ILE A 36 27.19 14.66 10.10
C ILE A 36 27.73 15.82 9.27
N THR A 37 27.14 17.02 9.41
CA THR A 37 27.57 18.23 8.70
C THR A 37 28.96 18.69 9.15
N GLY A 38 29.26 18.63 10.44
CA GLY A 38 30.60 18.90 10.98
C GLY A 38 31.65 17.95 10.42
N LEU A 39 31.38 16.65 10.39
CA LEU A 39 32.26 15.64 9.80
C LEU A 39 32.42 15.85 8.28
N ALA A 40 31.35 16.20 7.57
CA ALA A 40 31.41 16.54 6.15
C ALA A 40 32.29 17.77 5.91
N ALA A 41 32.14 18.84 6.71
CA ALA A 41 32.96 20.05 6.62
C ALA A 41 34.45 19.77 6.91
N ILE A 42 34.75 18.93 7.92
CA ILE A 42 36.13 18.48 8.19
C ILE A 42 36.68 17.66 7.02
N GLY A 43 35.85 16.80 6.42
CA GLY A 43 36.21 16.01 5.24
C GLY A 43 36.56 16.89 4.03
N LEU A 44 35.76 17.94 3.78
CA LEU A 44 35.96 18.89 2.68
C LEU A 44 37.24 19.72 2.81
N ARG A 45 37.79 19.90 4.02
CA ARG A 45 39.06 20.61 4.24
C ARG A 45 40.28 19.83 3.76
N ARG A 46 40.17 18.52 3.53
CA ARG A 46 41.28 17.71 3.01
C ARG A 46 41.36 17.90 1.50
N PRO A 47 42.57 18.00 0.92
CA PRO A 47 42.72 18.08 -0.53
C PRO A 47 42.01 16.89 -1.14
N TRP A 48 41.12 17.16 -2.10
CA TRP A 48 40.37 16.11 -2.76
C TRP A 48 41.39 15.16 -3.39
N PRO A 49 41.41 13.87 -2.99
CA PRO A 49 42.31 12.92 -3.62
C PRO A 49 42.04 12.95 -5.12
N SER A 50 43.09 12.76 -5.92
CA SER A 50 43.03 12.81 -7.38
C SER A 50 41.73 12.19 -7.89
N LEU A 51 41.04 12.85 -8.85
CA LEU A 51 39.75 12.44 -9.45
C LEU A 51 39.71 11.02 -10.05
N ARG A 52 40.78 10.22 -9.88
CA ARG A 52 40.86 8.80 -10.19
C ARG A 52 39.75 8.04 -9.46
N GLY A 53 38.70 7.69 -10.21
CA GLY A 53 37.52 6.98 -9.71
C GLY A 53 36.27 7.84 -9.54
N PHE A 54 36.32 9.15 -9.83
CA PHE A 54 35.15 10.02 -9.84
C PHE A 54 34.07 9.52 -10.81
N ASN A 55 34.47 8.98 -11.96
CA ASN A 55 33.54 8.40 -12.95
C ASN A 55 32.71 7.24 -12.37
N LEU A 56 33.30 6.39 -11.52
CA LEU A 56 32.56 5.32 -10.86
C LEU A 56 31.59 5.88 -9.81
N LEU A 57 31.92 7.02 -9.20
CA LEU A 57 31.07 7.65 -8.19
C LEU A 57 29.86 8.30 -8.86
N LEU A 58 30.10 9.00 -9.97
CA LEU A 58 29.05 9.52 -10.84
C LEU A 58 28.16 8.40 -11.37
N LEU A 59 28.75 7.28 -11.81
CA LEU A 59 27.99 6.11 -12.23
C LEU A 59 27.11 5.59 -11.09
N ALA A 60 27.69 5.35 -9.91
CA ALA A 60 26.93 4.90 -8.74
C ALA A 60 25.79 5.87 -8.36
N GLY A 61 25.99 7.19 -8.53
CA GLY A 61 24.98 8.21 -8.28
C GLY A 61 23.89 8.27 -9.37
N ALA A 62 24.22 7.93 -10.61
CA ALA A 62 23.28 7.93 -11.73
C ALA A 62 22.40 6.67 -11.78
N LEU A 63 22.90 5.52 -11.31
CA LEU A 63 22.16 4.25 -11.38
C LEU A 63 20.81 4.23 -10.64
N PRO A 64 20.65 4.85 -9.44
CA PRO A 64 19.34 5.01 -8.82
C PRO A 64 18.30 5.69 -9.71
N LEU A 65 18.71 6.66 -10.56
CA LEU A 65 17.80 7.34 -11.48
C LEU A 65 17.20 6.37 -12.51
N VAL A 66 17.94 5.33 -12.89
CA VAL A 66 17.51 4.31 -13.83
C VAL A 66 16.56 3.32 -13.14
N THR A 67 17.01 2.73 -12.03
CA THR A 67 16.24 1.71 -11.29
C THR A 67 14.95 2.28 -10.70
N MET A 68 15.01 3.51 -10.20
CA MET A 68 13.89 4.20 -9.57
C MET A 68 13.25 5.25 -10.49
N ARG A 69 13.33 5.09 -11.82
CA ARG A 69 12.83 6.10 -12.76
C ARG A 69 11.41 6.62 -12.46
N ARG A 70 10.50 5.75 -12.01
CA ARG A 70 9.12 6.14 -11.65
C ARG A 70 9.09 7.07 -10.44
N HIS A 71 9.92 6.82 -9.44
CA HIS A 71 10.05 7.71 -8.28
C HIS A 71 10.50 9.09 -8.75
N PHE A 72 11.54 9.18 -9.59
CA PHE A 72 12.00 10.48 -10.07
C PHE A 72 11.01 11.18 -11.01
N LEU A 73 10.33 10.44 -11.90
CA LEU A 73 9.34 11.00 -12.84
C LEU A 73 8.08 11.51 -12.14
N HIS A 74 7.60 10.82 -11.10
CA HIS A 74 6.43 11.22 -10.33
C HIS A 74 6.78 12.10 -9.11
N GLY A 75 8.06 12.46 -8.95
CA GLY A 75 8.59 13.14 -7.76
C GLY A 75 9.00 12.15 -6.68
N ILE A 76 10.27 12.14 -6.31
CA ILE A 76 10.83 11.14 -5.36
C ILE A 76 10.20 11.22 -3.96
N THR A 77 9.61 12.37 -3.63
CA THR A 77 8.90 12.66 -2.39
C THR A 77 7.38 12.51 -2.50
N GLU A 78 6.84 12.43 -3.73
CA GLU A 78 5.41 12.38 -4.03
C GLU A 78 4.95 11.01 -4.52
N TYR A 79 5.90 10.16 -4.93
CA TYR A 79 5.60 8.79 -5.31
C TYR A 79 5.58 7.89 -4.08
N LEU A 80 4.48 7.17 -3.86
CA LEU A 80 4.36 6.18 -2.78
C LEU A 80 5.29 4.95 -2.94
N GLY A 81 5.90 4.81 -4.11
CA GLY A 81 6.72 3.65 -4.47
C GLY A 81 5.88 2.51 -5.01
N SER A 82 5.15 1.82 -4.15
CA SER A 82 4.29 0.71 -4.54
C SER A 82 3.16 0.51 -3.54
N ASN A 83 2.24 -0.37 -3.88
CA ASN A 83 1.21 -0.90 -3.00
C ASN A 83 1.69 -2.13 -2.20
N ALA A 84 3.00 -2.34 -2.06
CA ALA A 84 3.51 -3.35 -1.13
C ALA A 84 3.43 -2.80 0.31
N PRO A 85 2.75 -3.50 1.23
CA PRO A 85 2.47 -2.99 2.58
C PRO A 85 3.72 -2.87 3.49
N ASP A 86 4.83 -3.55 3.14
CA ASP A 86 6.11 -3.45 3.85
C ASP A 86 6.56 -1.99 4.01
N GLY A 87 6.44 -1.18 2.94
CA GLY A 87 6.86 0.23 2.95
C GLY A 87 6.10 1.07 3.97
N TRP A 88 4.77 0.92 4.01
CA TRP A 88 3.93 1.60 4.98
C TRP A 88 4.27 1.18 6.42
N SER A 89 4.54 -0.10 6.65
CA SER A 89 4.94 -0.60 7.98
C SER A 89 6.21 0.07 8.51
N TYR A 90 7.25 0.21 7.66
CA TYR A 90 8.48 0.90 8.03
C TYR A 90 8.25 2.40 8.31
N ILE A 91 7.40 3.05 7.52
CA ILE A 91 7.02 4.47 7.67
C ILE A 91 6.24 4.69 8.97
N ALA A 92 5.26 3.82 9.27
CA ALA A 92 4.51 3.86 10.52
C ALA A 92 5.42 3.67 11.74
N PHE A 93 6.36 2.73 11.68
CA PHE A 93 7.32 2.52 12.76
C PHE A 93 8.30 3.68 12.90
N ALA A 94 8.77 4.26 11.77
CA ALA A 94 9.61 5.45 11.76
C ALA A 94 8.91 6.62 12.45
N GLN A 95 7.62 6.82 12.16
CA GLN A 95 6.80 7.84 12.81
C GLN A 95 6.67 7.60 14.31
N PHE A 96 6.49 6.34 14.72
CA PHE A 96 6.45 5.98 16.14
C PHE A 96 7.76 6.27 16.87
N ILE A 97 8.91 5.81 16.39
CA ILE A 97 10.19 6.05 17.07
C ILE A 97 10.65 7.52 17.00
N TRP A 98 10.14 8.28 16.04
CA TRP A 98 10.32 9.73 15.98
C TRP A 98 9.65 10.43 17.15
N GLU A 99 8.38 10.08 17.43
CA GLU A 99 7.57 10.72 18.45
C GLU A 99 7.79 10.17 19.86
N TYR A 100 7.96 8.85 19.98
CA TYR A 100 7.91 8.11 21.23
C TYR A 100 9.19 7.30 21.48
N PRO A 101 9.52 7.06 22.76
CA PRO A 101 10.54 6.10 23.11
C PRO A 101 10.08 4.68 22.74
N ARG A 102 11.00 3.85 22.26
CA ARG A 102 10.72 2.42 22.05
C ARG A 102 10.20 1.77 23.34
N GLN A 103 9.31 0.79 23.18
CA GLN A 103 8.61 0.05 24.25
C GLN A 103 7.40 0.74 24.88
N MET A 104 7.10 1.99 24.51
CA MET A 104 5.78 2.56 24.80
C MET A 104 4.73 1.82 23.96
N SER A 105 3.71 1.23 24.60
CA SER A 105 2.92 0.16 23.96
C SER A 105 1.41 0.24 24.10
N THR A 106 0.85 1.22 24.83
CA THR A 106 -0.60 1.30 25.07
C THR A 106 -1.10 2.74 25.10
N GLY A 107 -2.39 2.91 24.80
CA GLY A 107 -3.04 4.21 24.89
C GLY A 107 -2.53 5.22 23.87
N LEU A 108 -1.97 4.73 22.76
CA LEU A 108 -1.45 5.54 21.65
C LEU A 108 -2.47 5.68 20.53
N ALA A 109 -2.38 6.74 19.72
CA ALA A 109 -3.20 6.84 18.51
C ALA A 109 -2.94 5.63 17.58
N PRO A 110 -3.89 5.21 16.74
CA PRO A 110 -3.81 3.93 16.03
C PRO A 110 -2.52 3.69 15.23
N LEU A 111 -1.99 4.71 14.54
CA LEU A 111 -0.71 4.60 13.83
C LEU A 111 0.44 4.24 14.77
N TYR A 112 0.54 4.94 15.90
CA TYR A 112 1.58 4.75 16.90
C TYR A 112 1.38 3.45 17.66
N GLN A 113 0.13 3.04 17.89
CA GLN A 113 -0.19 1.74 18.47
C GLN A 113 0.29 0.62 17.55
N TYR A 114 0.07 0.74 16.24
CA TYR A 114 0.70 -0.14 15.26
C TYR A 114 2.23 -0.04 15.36
N GLY A 115 2.86 1.13 15.21
CA GLY A 115 4.31 1.25 15.28
C GLY A 115 4.94 0.67 16.56
N SER A 116 4.24 0.73 17.69
CA SER A 116 4.70 0.18 18.96
C SER A 116 4.93 -1.33 18.94
N HIS A 117 4.12 -2.12 18.21
CA HIS A 117 4.28 -3.57 18.13
C HIS A 117 5.59 -3.97 17.43
N LEU A 118 6.14 -3.07 16.63
CA LEU A 118 7.42 -3.24 15.93
C LEU A 118 8.62 -2.83 16.79
N SER A 119 8.41 -2.32 18.01
CA SER A 119 9.47 -1.85 18.91
C SER A 119 10.54 -2.90 19.20
N GLU A 120 10.18 -4.18 19.22
CA GLU A 120 11.08 -5.31 19.49
C GLU A 120 11.60 -5.99 18.20
N THR A 121 11.44 -5.34 17.06
CA THR A 121 11.95 -5.80 15.76
C THR A 121 13.18 -5.01 15.34
N ARG A 122 13.70 -5.29 14.13
CA ARG A 122 14.76 -4.48 13.48
C ARG A 122 14.24 -3.08 13.15
N TYR A 123 15.04 -2.05 13.42
CA TYR A 123 14.58 -0.65 13.40
C TYR A 123 15.52 0.32 12.66
N VAL A 124 16.63 -0.16 12.08
CA VAL A 124 17.60 0.73 11.43
C VAL A 124 16.98 1.46 10.23
N SER A 125 16.23 0.78 9.36
CA SER A 125 15.58 1.48 8.23
C SER A 125 14.60 2.55 8.68
N SER A 126 13.74 2.25 9.66
CA SER A 126 12.81 3.22 10.23
C SER A 126 13.53 4.39 10.91
N ALA A 127 14.64 4.12 11.60
CA ALA A 127 15.46 5.15 12.23
C ALA A 127 16.14 6.05 11.19
N LEU A 128 16.55 5.48 10.06
CA LEU A 128 17.11 6.25 8.95
C LEU A 128 16.06 7.08 8.22
N LEU A 129 14.81 6.61 8.10
CA LEU A 129 13.69 7.46 7.64
C LEU A 129 13.53 8.66 8.58
N GLY A 130 13.49 8.43 9.90
CA GLY A 130 13.46 9.48 10.92
C GLY A 130 14.59 10.49 10.76
N LEU A 131 15.82 10.00 10.61
CA LEU A 131 17.01 10.84 10.42
C LEU A 131 16.94 11.64 9.11
N LEU A 132 16.41 11.08 8.03
CA LEU A 132 16.31 11.75 6.73
C LEU A 132 15.13 12.73 6.65
N SER A 133 14.07 12.57 7.47
CA SER A 133 12.87 13.43 7.44
C SER A 133 13.15 14.94 7.36
N PRO A 134 14.13 15.52 8.10
CA PRO A 134 14.41 16.97 8.04
C PRO A 134 14.90 17.48 6.68
N LEU A 135 15.28 16.60 5.74
CA LEU A 135 15.66 16.99 4.39
C LEU A 135 14.48 17.43 3.53
N VAL A 136 13.25 17.04 3.90
CA VAL A 136 12.03 17.34 3.12
C VAL A 136 10.97 17.97 4.02
N SER A 137 10.56 17.26 5.07
CA SER A 137 9.55 17.71 6.02
C SER A 137 9.83 17.07 7.39
N VAL A 138 10.15 17.91 8.38
CA VAL A 138 10.57 17.46 9.71
C VAL A 138 9.46 16.61 10.34
N GLY A 139 9.78 15.35 10.64
CA GLY A 139 8.82 14.45 11.29
C GLY A 139 7.79 13.81 10.35
N ASP A 140 7.89 14.00 9.03
CA ASP A 140 7.12 13.25 8.04
C ASP A 140 8.04 12.23 7.34
N MET A 141 7.67 10.96 7.46
CA MET A 141 8.48 9.82 7.04
C MET A 141 8.16 9.37 5.62
N GLN A 142 6.96 9.67 5.13
CA GLN A 142 6.53 9.24 3.80
C GLN A 142 7.38 9.88 2.69
N PRO A 143 7.61 11.21 2.66
CA PRO A 143 8.34 11.87 1.58
C PRO A 143 9.80 11.43 1.44
N VAL A 144 10.42 10.92 2.52
CA VAL A 144 11.84 10.53 2.52
C VAL A 144 12.08 9.06 2.21
N SER A 145 11.02 8.28 2.04
CA SER A 145 11.11 6.84 1.68
C SER A 145 11.85 6.61 0.36
N GLY A 146 11.50 7.37 -0.69
CA GLY A 146 12.19 7.33 -1.97
C GLY A 146 13.67 7.75 -1.88
N LEU A 147 13.98 8.75 -1.05
CA LEU A 147 15.36 9.20 -0.81
C LEU A 147 16.19 8.10 -0.14
N LEU A 148 15.63 7.39 0.86
CA LEU A 148 16.31 6.28 1.53
C LEU A 148 16.67 5.16 0.54
N GLN A 149 15.72 4.77 -0.32
CA GLN A 149 15.97 3.75 -1.35
C GLN A 149 17.04 4.20 -2.36
N ALA A 150 16.96 5.44 -2.85
CA ALA A 150 17.95 5.97 -3.78
C ALA A 150 19.35 6.00 -3.17
N TRP A 151 19.44 6.39 -1.89
CA TRP A 151 20.69 6.35 -1.13
C TRP A 151 21.19 4.92 -0.94
N ALA A 152 20.34 3.96 -0.58
CA ALA A 152 20.72 2.55 -0.44
C ALA A 152 21.30 1.98 -1.75
N LEU A 153 20.68 2.26 -2.90
CA LEU A 153 21.18 1.84 -4.21
C LEU A 153 22.51 2.52 -4.59
N PHE A 154 22.67 3.82 -4.27
CA PHE A 154 23.93 4.53 -4.45
C PHE A 154 25.06 3.90 -3.63
N ILE A 155 24.79 3.60 -2.35
CA ILE A 155 25.74 2.97 -1.45
C ILE A 155 26.07 1.55 -1.89
N LEU A 156 25.09 0.77 -2.36
CA LEU A 156 25.32 -0.54 -2.98
C LEU A 156 26.26 -0.43 -4.19
N GLY A 157 26.02 0.53 -5.08
CA GLY A 157 26.89 0.81 -6.21
C GLY A 157 28.33 1.12 -5.78
N CYS A 158 28.49 1.92 -4.73
CA CYS A 158 29.80 2.21 -4.13
C CYS A 158 30.48 0.96 -3.54
N ALA A 159 29.73 0.09 -2.87
CA ALA A 159 30.26 -1.14 -2.26
C ALA A 159 30.75 -2.13 -3.31
N VAL A 160 29.97 -2.33 -4.38
CA VAL A 160 30.34 -3.21 -5.50
C VAL A 160 31.55 -2.66 -6.26
N ALA A 161 31.56 -1.36 -6.53
CA ALA A 161 32.71 -0.72 -7.15
C ALA A 161 33.98 -0.81 -6.28
N LEU A 162 33.85 -0.64 -4.96
CA LEU A 162 34.95 -0.83 -4.01
C LEU A 162 35.51 -2.26 -4.09
N PHE A 163 34.63 -3.26 -3.99
CA PHE A 163 35.00 -4.66 -4.01
C PHE A 163 35.79 -5.02 -5.27
N TRP A 164 35.25 -4.76 -6.46
CA TRP A 164 35.89 -5.17 -7.71
C TRP A 164 37.21 -4.44 -7.95
N ARG A 165 37.34 -3.19 -7.49
CA ARG A 165 38.61 -2.47 -7.52
C ARG A 165 39.63 -3.03 -6.54
N ALA A 166 39.21 -3.40 -5.33
CA ALA A 166 40.05 -4.07 -4.35
C ALA A 166 40.50 -5.46 -4.83
N ASP A 167 39.65 -6.16 -5.57
CA ASP A 167 39.94 -7.42 -6.25
C ASP A 167 40.77 -7.23 -7.55
N GLY A 168 41.30 -6.03 -7.79
CA GLY A 168 42.25 -5.74 -8.88
C GLY A 168 41.63 -5.70 -10.29
N ARG A 169 40.31 -5.54 -10.43
CA ARG A 169 39.66 -5.44 -11.76
C ARG A 169 39.83 -4.08 -12.41
N GLY A 170 39.82 -4.05 -13.73
CA GLY A 170 39.84 -2.83 -14.54
C GLY A 170 38.62 -1.92 -14.32
N LEU A 171 38.72 -0.67 -14.78
CA LEU A 171 37.64 0.33 -14.65
C LEU A 171 36.37 -0.11 -15.41
N GLY A 172 36.52 -0.60 -16.64
CA GLY A 172 35.39 -1.05 -17.47
C GLY A 172 34.62 -2.22 -16.86
N PHE A 173 35.34 -3.26 -16.42
CA PHE A 173 34.74 -4.38 -15.67
C PHE A 173 33.97 -3.88 -14.45
N THR A 174 34.59 -3.01 -13.64
CA THR A 174 34.00 -2.49 -12.41
C THR A 174 32.73 -1.70 -12.71
N ALA A 175 32.76 -0.83 -13.71
CA ALA A 175 31.61 -0.04 -14.14
C ALA A 175 30.47 -0.94 -14.60
N LEU A 176 30.75 -1.95 -15.44
CA LEU A 176 29.76 -2.90 -15.93
C LEU A 176 29.13 -3.71 -14.79
N ALA A 177 29.93 -4.30 -13.91
CA ALA A 177 29.43 -5.09 -12.77
C ALA A 177 28.57 -4.22 -11.82
N THR A 178 28.97 -2.96 -11.61
CA THR A 178 28.21 -2.01 -10.78
C THR A 178 26.87 -1.67 -11.44
N ALA A 179 26.87 -1.37 -12.74
CA ALA A 179 25.67 -1.07 -13.49
C ALA A 179 24.68 -2.25 -13.51
N LEU A 180 25.17 -3.46 -13.83
CA LEU A 180 24.36 -4.68 -13.82
C LEU A 180 23.81 -5.01 -12.43
N THR A 181 24.56 -4.70 -11.37
CA THR A 181 24.05 -4.95 -10.01
C THR A 181 22.89 -4.02 -9.69
N VAL A 182 23.03 -2.71 -9.90
CA VAL A 182 22.06 -1.71 -9.41
C VAL A 182 20.87 -1.54 -10.37
N ALA A 183 21.11 -1.57 -11.69
CA ALA A 183 20.14 -1.24 -12.72
C ALA A 183 19.58 -2.44 -13.49
N CYS A 184 19.74 -3.67 -12.97
CA CYS A 184 19.16 -4.86 -13.61
C CYS A 184 18.52 -5.83 -12.61
N GLY A 185 17.60 -6.64 -13.13
CA GLY A 185 16.93 -7.75 -12.43
C GLY A 185 16.32 -7.36 -11.08
N TRP A 186 16.69 -8.09 -10.03
CA TRP A 186 16.01 -8.07 -8.73
C TRP A 186 16.06 -6.74 -7.96
N MET A 187 16.91 -5.77 -8.33
CA MET A 187 16.91 -4.47 -7.66
C MET A 187 15.64 -3.66 -7.91
N ALA A 188 15.02 -3.81 -9.10
CA ALA A 188 13.71 -3.19 -9.35
C ALA A 188 12.63 -3.80 -8.44
N ASN A 189 12.67 -5.11 -8.23
CA ASN A 189 11.77 -5.82 -7.33
C ASN A 189 12.01 -5.48 -5.85
N LEU A 190 13.25 -5.19 -5.47
CA LEU A 190 13.57 -4.65 -4.14
C LEU A 190 12.94 -3.27 -3.91
N VAL A 191 13.09 -2.37 -4.89
CA VAL A 191 12.46 -1.04 -4.84
C VAL A 191 10.94 -1.18 -4.79
N TRP A 192 10.36 -2.03 -5.64
CA TRP A 192 8.92 -2.27 -5.65
C TRP A 192 8.41 -2.92 -4.36
N ALA A 193 9.12 -3.90 -3.78
CA ALA A 193 8.69 -4.54 -2.54
C ALA A 193 8.77 -3.60 -1.33
N ASN A 194 9.40 -2.42 -1.46
CA ASN A 194 9.62 -1.47 -0.37
C ASN A 194 10.28 -2.10 0.88
N ASN A 195 11.09 -3.14 0.70
CA ASN A 195 11.79 -3.81 1.79
C ASN A 195 13.09 -3.08 2.13
N TYR A 196 13.00 -2.00 2.90
CA TYR A 196 14.13 -1.12 3.18
C TYR A 196 15.28 -1.83 3.88
N ASP A 197 15.01 -2.69 4.87
CA ASP A 197 16.08 -3.39 5.58
C ASP A 197 16.87 -4.28 4.62
N ASN A 198 16.21 -4.99 3.71
CA ASN A 198 16.88 -5.84 2.73
C ASN A 198 17.72 -4.97 1.77
N GLY A 199 17.21 -3.81 1.39
CA GLY A 199 17.92 -2.86 0.52
C GLY A 199 19.17 -2.26 1.17
N LEU A 200 19.19 -2.08 2.49
CA LEU A 200 20.40 -1.73 3.22
C LEU A 200 21.31 -2.95 3.42
N ALA A 201 20.74 -4.14 3.64
CA ALA A 201 21.49 -5.36 3.92
C ALA A 201 22.40 -5.79 2.75
N VAL A 202 21.94 -5.63 1.51
CA VAL A 202 22.71 -6.02 0.30
C VAL A 202 24.03 -5.27 0.14
N VAL A 203 24.22 -4.14 0.82
CA VAL A 203 25.46 -3.37 0.82
C VAL A 203 26.60 -4.11 1.54
N TYR A 204 26.29 -4.82 2.63
CA TYR A 204 27.32 -5.26 3.58
C TYR A 204 28.22 -6.36 3.03
N MET A 205 27.71 -7.29 2.22
CA MET A 205 28.53 -8.37 1.66
C MET A 205 29.69 -7.84 0.79
N PRO A 206 29.46 -7.04 -0.28
CA PRO A 206 30.54 -6.48 -1.07
C PRO A 206 31.39 -5.47 -0.28
N LEU A 207 30.80 -4.74 0.67
CA LEU A 207 31.56 -3.84 1.56
C LEU A 207 32.59 -4.60 2.41
N ILE A 208 32.15 -5.60 3.16
CA ILE A 208 33.01 -6.41 4.04
C ILE A 208 34.09 -7.08 3.20
N ALA A 209 33.72 -7.69 2.08
CA ALA A 209 34.68 -8.33 1.19
C ALA A 209 35.71 -7.34 0.63
N GLY A 210 35.26 -6.16 0.20
CA GLY A 210 36.13 -5.11 -0.35
C GLY A 210 37.11 -4.56 0.68
N VAL A 211 36.68 -4.32 1.91
CA VAL A 211 37.55 -3.82 3.00
C VAL A 211 38.62 -4.85 3.37
N VAL A 212 38.27 -6.13 3.43
CA VAL A 212 39.23 -7.21 3.69
C VAL A 212 40.29 -7.29 2.59
N LEU A 213 39.87 -7.19 1.32
CA LEU A 213 40.78 -7.23 0.17
C LEU A 213 41.71 -6.01 0.11
N LEU A 214 41.24 -4.81 0.45
CA LEU A 214 42.05 -3.59 0.43
C LEU A 214 43.23 -3.60 1.39
N ASN A 215 43.09 -4.27 2.53
CA ASN A 215 44.03 -4.13 3.65
C ASN A 215 45.09 -5.25 3.68
N GLU A 216 44.98 -6.28 2.81
CA GLU A 216 45.79 -7.51 2.88
C GLU A 216 45.99 -8.04 4.33
N ALA A 217 44.98 -7.87 5.19
CA ALA A 217 45.00 -8.20 6.62
C ALA A 217 45.99 -7.45 7.55
N ARG A 218 46.59 -6.31 7.16
CA ARG A 218 47.71 -5.71 7.93
C ARG A 218 47.35 -4.64 8.96
N GLY A 219 46.28 -3.86 8.78
CA GLY A 219 45.88 -2.80 9.72
C GLY A 219 44.69 -3.15 10.63
N TRP A 220 44.81 -2.94 11.94
CA TRP A 220 43.71 -3.13 12.91
C TRP A 220 42.48 -2.25 12.62
N ARG A 221 42.68 -1.06 12.04
CA ARG A 221 41.61 -0.11 11.71
C ARG A 221 40.61 -0.69 10.69
N CYS A 222 41.09 -1.43 9.69
CA CYS A 222 40.21 -2.07 8.72
C CYS A 222 39.46 -3.26 9.33
N TRP A 223 40.10 -4.00 10.24
CA TRP A 223 39.43 -5.05 11.00
C TRP A 223 38.34 -4.48 11.92
N ALA A 224 38.61 -3.35 12.58
CA ALA A 224 37.61 -2.63 13.36
C ALA A 224 36.45 -2.14 12.46
N LEU A 225 36.75 -1.65 11.25
CA LEU A 225 35.71 -1.29 10.28
C LEU A 225 34.86 -2.48 9.84
N VAL A 226 35.47 -3.65 9.59
CA VAL A 226 34.74 -4.89 9.30
C VAL A 226 33.84 -5.24 10.49
N GLY A 227 34.36 -5.17 11.72
CA GLY A 227 33.56 -5.37 12.93
C GLY A 227 32.39 -4.39 13.06
N ALA A 228 32.60 -3.11 12.77
CA ALA A 228 31.55 -2.10 12.76
C ALA A 228 30.50 -2.38 11.67
N ALA A 229 30.91 -2.78 10.46
CA ALA A 229 29.99 -3.17 9.39
C ALA A 229 29.15 -4.41 9.77
N VAL A 230 29.76 -5.42 10.40
CA VAL A 230 29.05 -6.61 10.90
C VAL A 230 28.09 -6.24 12.03
N ALA A 231 28.51 -5.40 12.98
CA ALA A 231 27.63 -4.90 14.03
C ALA A 231 26.41 -4.19 13.42
N THR A 232 26.65 -3.26 12.49
CA THR A 232 25.59 -2.51 11.81
C THR A 232 24.64 -3.44 11.05
N LEU A 233 25.16 -4.46 10.36
CA LEU A 233 24.36 -5.48 9.70
C LEU A 233 23.46 -6.25 10.70
N LEU A 234 23.93 -6.55 11.92
CA LEU A 234 23.11 -7.18 12.95
C LEU A 234 21.96 -6.27 13.41
N TYR A 235 22.20 -4.96 13.49
CA TYR A 235 21.13 -3.98 13.74
C TYR A 235 20.14 -3.86 12.57
N THR A 236 20.64 -3.94 11.33
CA THR A 236 19.83 -3.79 10.11
C THR A 236 19.00 -5.05 9.80
N TYR A 237 19.60 -6.23 9.82
CA TYR A 237 18.98 -7.47 9.32
C TYR A 237 19.66 -8.72 9.90
N ILE A 238 19.37 -9.03 11.16
CA ILE A 238 20.01 -10.15 11.85
C ILE A 238 19.80 -11.51 11.16
N GLU A 239 18.63 -11.76 10.57
CA GLU A 239 18.27 -13.03 9.93
C GLU A 239 19.11 -13.28 8.66
N LEU A 240 19.55 -12.22 7.98
CA LEU A 240 20.43 -12.29 6.82
C LEU A 240 21.91 -12.07 7.15
N SER A 241 22.23 -11.77 8.42
CA SER A 241 23.60 -11.48 8.83
C SER A 241 24.55 -12.66 8.60
N ALA A 242 24.12 -13.88 8.96
CA ALA A 242 24.90 -15.10 8.78
C ALA A 242 25.23 -15.39 7.30
N PRO A 243 24.26 -15.43 6.36
CA PRO A 243 24.58 -15.62 4.95
C PRO A 243 25.45 -14.48 4.40
N ILE A 244 25.20 -13.23 4.78
CA ILE A 244 26.00 -12.08 4.30
C ILE A 244 27.47 -12.17 4.75
N VAL A 245 27.71 -12.43 6.04
CA VAL A 245 29.07 -12.57 6.58
C VAL A 245 29.75 -13.82 6.03
N GLY A 246 29.04 -14.95 5.99
CA GLY A 246 29.54 -16.20 5.41
C GLY A 246 29.92 -16.05 3.93
N GLY A 247 29.08 -15.37 3.14
CA GLY A 247 29.36 -15.05 1.75
C GLY A 247 30.60 -14.17 1.58
N ALA A 248 30.73 -13.12 2.39
CA ALA A 248 31.91 -12.25 2.36
C ALA A 248 33.20 -13.01 2.75
N LEU A 249 33.13 -13.91 3.73
CA LEU A 249 34.23 -14.79 4.12
C LEU A 249 34.62 -15.73 2.98
N LEU A 250 33.66 -16.38 2.32
CA LEU A 250 33.93 -17.28 1.19
C LEU A 250 34.59 -16.54 0.02
N VAL A 251 34.10 -15.35 -0.32
CA VAL A 251 34.67 -14.51 -1.37
C VAL A 251 36.12 -14.12 -1.05
N THR A 252 36.42 -13.81 0.21
CA THR A 252 37.74 -13.35 0.66
C THR A 252 38.70 -14.48 1.04
N LEU A 253 38.21 -15.71 1.18
CA LEU A 253 38.99 -16.88 1.59
C LEU A 253 40.26 -17.11 0.76
N PRO A 254 40.28 -16.94 -0.58
CA PRO A 254 41.52 -17.07 -1.35
C PRO A 254 42.59 -16.04 -0.97
N CYS A 255 42.19 -14.83 -0.59
CA CYS A 255 43.10 -13.79 -0.10
C CYS A 255 43.64 -14.17 1.29
N LEU A 256 42.74 -14.52 2.22
CA LEU A 256 43.11 -14.92 3.58
C LEU A 256 44.03 -16.15 3.59
N TRP A 257 43.81 -17.09 2.68
CA TRP A 257 44.66 -18.27 2.51
C TRP A 257 46.08 -17.90 2.05
N ARG A 258 46.25 -16.90 1.18
CA ARG A 258 47.58 -16.43 0.78
C ARG A 258 48.33 -15.78 1.95
N VAL A 259 47.60 -15.09 2.83
CA VAL A 259 48.16 -14.42 4.01
C VAL A 259 48.31 -15.37 5.21
N ARG A 260 47.96 -16.66 5.10
CA ARG A 260 48.07 -17.66 6.18
C ARG A 260 49.47 -17.77 6.80
N ARG A 261 50.52 -17.40 6.06
CA ARG A 261 51.89 -17.33 6.61
C ARG A 261 52.00 -16.32 7.76
N ASN A 262 51.13 -15.31 7.79
CA ASN A 262 50.98 -14.34 8.87
C ASN A 262 49.71 -14.61 9.69
N TRP A 263 49.52 -15.86 10.14
CA TRP A 263 48.33 -16.29 10.88
C TRP A 263 48.10 -15.48 12.17
N ARG A 264 49.16 -14.97 12.81
CA ARG A 264 49.04 -14.11 14.01
C ARG A 264 48.30 -12.81 13.70
N ALA A 265 48.61 -12.15 12.59
CA ALA A 265 47.89 -10.94 12.17
C ALA A 265 46.44 -11.25 11.80
N LEU A 266 46.18 -12.42 11.19
CA LEU A 266 44.83 -12.87 10.90
C LEU A 266 44.02 -13.10 12.20
N VAL A 267 44.57 -13.84 13.16
CA VAL A 267 43.94 -14.08 14.47
C VAL A 267 43.70 -12.76 15.20
N ALA A 268 44.70 -11.87 15.25
CA ALA A 268 44.53 -10.54 15.84
C ALA A 268 43.42 -9.74 15.13
N GLY A 269 43.34 -9.81 13.80
CA GLY A 269 42.28 -9.18 13.03
C GLY A 269 40.89 -9.72 13.35
N VAL A 270 40.74 -11.05 13.44
CA VAL A 270 39.49 -11.72 13.84
C VAL A 270 39.10 -11.33 15.27
N LEU A 271 40.05 -11.28 16.19
CA LEU A 271 39.81 -10.80 17.56
C LEU A 271 39.35 -9.34 17.57
N VAL A 272 39.96 -8.46 16.78
CA VAL A 272 39.52 -7.05 16.64
C VAL A 272 38.10 -6.96 16.09
N VAL A 273 37.75 -7.76 15.07
CA VAL A 273 36.38 -7.86 14.55
C VAL A 273 35.42 -8.28 15.65
N GLY A 274 35.72 -9.40 16.34
CA GLY A 274 34.90 -9.95 17.40
C GLY A 274 34.69 -8.97 18.56
N CYS A 275 35.77 -8.37 19.08
CA CYS A 275 35.69 -7.35 20.12
C CYS A 275 34.87 -6.14 19.69
N THR A 276 35.05 -5.66 18.45
CA THR A 276 34.29 -4.51 17.93
C THR A 276 32.80 -4.86 17.82
N VAL A 277 32.45 -6.04 17.29
CA VAL A 277 31.05 -6.50 17.21
C VAL A 277 30.44 -6.61 18.60
N VAL A 278 31.13 -7.28 19.53
CA VAL A 278 30.64 -7.45 20.90
C VAL A 278 30.39 -6.10 21.56
N VAL A 279 31.37 -5.18 21.54
CA VAL A 279 31.22 -3.86 22.16
C VAL A 279 30.04 -3.07 21.57
N LEU A 280 29.87 -3.11 20.25
CA LEU A 280 28.83 -2.34 19.57
C LEU A 280 27.44 -2.98 19.65
N VAL A 281 27.34 -4.30 19.78
CA VAL A 281 26.06 -5.04 19.80
C VAL A 281 25.60 -5.38 21.21
N LEU A 282 26.50 -5.42 22.19
CA LEU A 282 26.18 -5.74 23.58
C LEU A 282 24.95 -5.00 24.12
N PRO A 283 24.75 -3.69 23.86
CA PRO A 283 23.58 -2.98 24.35
C PRO A 283 22.22 -3.50 23.86
N VAL A 284 22.18 -4.26 22.77
CA VAL A 284 20.93 -4.79 22.16
C VAL A 284 20.92 -6.30 21.97
N LEU A 285 21.96 -7.00 22.42
CA LEU A 285 22.15 -8.42 22.11
C LEU A 285 20.92 -9.25 22.49
N LEU A 286 20.31 -8.96 23.65
CA LEU A 286 19.12 -9.66 24.11
C LEU A 286 17.90 -9.43 23.21
N VAL A 287 17.67 -8.19 22.78
CA VAL A 287 16.56 -7.83 21.88
C VAL A 287 16.73 -8.53 20.53
N LEU A 288 17.94 -8.45 19.96
CA LEU A 288 18.26 -9.09 18.69
C LEU A 288 18.14 -10.63 18.77
N ALA A 289 18.61 -11.24 19.85
CA ALA A 289 18.51 -12.69 20.06
C ALA A 289 17.05 -13.13 20.20
N THR A 290 16.24 -12.39 20.97
CA THR A 290 14.80 -12.68 21.15
C THR A 290 14.05 -12.55 19.83
N PHE A 291 14.34 -11.50 19.06
CA PHE A 291 13.75 -11.30 17.74
C PHE A 291 14.14 -12.43 16.76
N LEU A 292 15.42 -12.78 16.69
CA LEU A 292 15.89 -13.89 15.84
C LEU A 292 15.22 -15.21 16.22
N GLN A 293 15.09 -15.50 17.52
CA GLN A 293 14.40 -16.70 18.00
C GLN A 293 12.93 -16.72 17.56
N ALA A 294 12.23 -15.59 17.66
CA ALA A 294 10.85 -15.46 17.19
C ALA A 294 10.73 -15.69 15.67
N GLN A 295 11.64 -15.12 14.88
CA GLN A 295 11.67 -15.31 13.43
C GLN A 295 11.94 -16.77 13.04
N LEU A 296 12.87 -17.44 13.74
CA LEU A 296 13.15 -18.86 13.54
C LEU A 296 11.93 -19.73 13.91
N ALA A 297 11.23 -19.41 15.00
CA ALA A 297 10.02 -20.13 15.39
C ALA A 297 8.89 -20.00 14.35
N ILE A 298 8.68 -18.79 13.80
CA ILE A 298 7.72 -18.57 12.70
C ILE A 298 8.12 -19.39 11.47
N ALA A 299 9.41 -19.35 11.08
CA ALA A 299 9.90 -20.11 9.94
C ALA A 299 9.71 -21.63 10.09
N MET A 300 9.90 -22.17 11.30
CA MET A 300 9.79 -23.60 11.59
C MET A 300 8.34 -24.11 11.69
N THR A 301 7.39 -23.26 12.07
CA THR A 301 5.98 -23.67 12.22
C THR A 301 5.23 -23.72 10.88
N GLY A 302 5.80 -23.18 9.79
CA GLY A 302 5.13 -23.09 8.50
C GLY A 302 3.88 -22.20 8.51
N SER A 303 3.66 -21.47 9.60
CA SER A 303 2.58 -20.49 9.72
C SER A 303 2.90 -19.27 8.85
N ALA A 304 1.86 -18.50 8.49
CA ALA A 304 1.88 -17.35 7.58
C ALA A 304 3.26 -16.69 7.41
N ARG A 305 3.98 -17.05 6.34
CA ARG A 305 5.36 -16.61 6.14
C ARG A 305 5.36 -15.16 5.61
N PRO A 306 6.18 -14.25 6.17
CA PRO A 306 6.19 -12.86 5.74
C PRO A 306 6.47 -12.71 4.24
N GLY A 307 5.64 -11.96 3.51
CA GLY A 307 5.82 -11.74 2.06
C GLY A 307 5.49 -12.96 1.18
N GLU A 308 4.94 -14.04 1.74
CA GLU A 308 4.40 -15.15 0.96
C GLU A 308 3.37 -14.62 -0.05
N GLY A 309 3.49 -15.07 -1.30
CA GLY A 309 2.68 -14.58 -2.42
C GLY A 309 3.31 -13.47 -3.27
N PHE A 310 4.37 -12.78 -2.84
CA PHE A 310 4.95 -11.68 -3.64
C PHE A 310 5.57 -12.14 -4.98
N PHE A 311 6.24 -13.30 -4.99
CA PHE A 311 7.01 -13.78 -6.14
C PHE A 311 6.60 -15.22 -6.50
N THR A 312 5.32 -15.44 -6.79
CA THR A 312 4.76 -16.77 -7.05
C THR A 312 5.30 -17.42 -8.32
N GLY A 313 5.94 -16.67 -9.21
CA GLY A 313 6.64 -17.21 -10.37
C GLY A 313 7.92 -17.99 -10.02
N LEU A 314 8.55 -17.69 -8.88
CA LEU A 314 9.69 -18.50 -8.41
C LEU A 314 9.27 -19.91 -8.00
N ILE A 315 8.01 -20.15 -7.67
CA ILE A 315 7.49 -21.48 -7.32
C ILE A 315 6.72 -22.13 -8.47
N ASP A 316 6.68 -21.49 -9.64
CA ASP A 316 5.96 -21.97 -10.82
C ASP A 316 6.94 -22.43 -11.92
N PRO A 317 6.99 -23.74 -12.24
CA PRO A 317 7.92 -24.30 -13.23
C PRO A 317 7.92 -23.58 -14.58
N GLN A 318 6.76 -23.07 -15.02
CA GLN A 318 6.64 -22.37 -16.30
C GLN A 318 7.47 -21.08 -16.32
N PHE A 319 7.64 -20.45 -15.16
CA PHE A 319 8.30 -19.14 -15.03
C PHE A 319 9.67 -19.21 -14.36
N TRP A 320 10.11 -20.36 -13.85
CA TRP A 320 11.40 -20.47 -13.12
C TRP A 320 12.60 -19.81 -13.81
N PRO A 321 12.86 -20.01 -15.12
CA PRO A 321 14.03 -19.42 -15.74
C PRO A 321 13.98 -17.89 -15.69
N SER A 322 12.90 -17.30 -16.20
CA SER A 322 12.74 -15.84 -16.22
C SER A 322 12.57 -15.24 -14.81
N ALA A 323 11.95 -15.95 -13.89
CA ALA A 323 11.78 -15.54 -12.50
C ALA A 323 13.12 -15.44 -11.78
N PHE A 324 14.01 -16.43 -11.91
CA PHE A 324 15.32 -16.41 -11.26
C PHE A 324 16.13 -15.16 -11.64
N TRP A 325 15.96 -14.67 -12.87
CA TRP A 325 16.66 -13.52 -13.42
C TRP A 325 15.95 -12.17 -13.22
N GLY A 326 14.76 -12.15 -12.61
CA GLY A 326 13.97 -10.92 -12.46
C GLY A 326 13.56 -10.32 -13.81
N LEU A 327 13.14 -11.18 -14.75
CA LEU A 327 12.70 -10.77 -16.10
C LEU A 327 11.16 -10.68 -16.20
N GLY A 328 10.47 -10.57 -15.06
CA GLY A 328 9.02 -10.51 -14.95
C GLY A 328 8.34 -11.89 -14.85
N GLY A 329 9.11 -12.98 -14.90
CA GLY A 329 8.58 -14.33 -14.64
C GLY A 329 8.17 -14.52 -13.18
N GLU A 330 8.83 -13.84 -12.25
CA GLU A 330 8.57 -13.87 -10.81
C GLU A 330 7.13 -13.45 -10.43
N TYR A 331 6.46 -12.73 -11.33
CA TYR A 331 5.07 -12.31 -11.21
C TYR A 331 4.10 -13.05 -12.15
N ARG A 332 4.56 -14.11 -12.84
CA ARG A 332 3.77 -14.88 -13.81
C ARG A 332 3.18 -14.03 -14.94
N ILE A 333 3.92 -13.02 -15.41
CA ILE A 333 3.51 -12.23 -16.58
C ILE A 333 3.53 -13.14 -17.82
N VAL A 334 2.35 -13.49 -18.33
CA VAL A 334 2.17 -14.39 -19.48
C VAL A 334 2.69 -13.78 -20.80
N PRO A 335 2.44 -12.49 -21.12
CA PRO A 335 2.96 -11.91 -22.35
C PRO A 335 4.48 -12.03 -22.48
N TYR A 336 4.92 -12.65 -23.58
CA TYR A 336 6.33 -12.91 -23.89
C TYR A 336 7.06 -13.84 -22.90
N ALA A 337 6.34 -14.68 -22.16
CA ALA A 337 6.95 -15.63 -21.21
C ALA A 337 8.05 -16.50 -21.85
N ASP A 338 7.80 -17.05 -23.05
CA ASP A 338 8.77 -17.89 -23.76
C ASP A 338 10.04 -17.13 -24.14
N LEU A 339 9.89 -15.90 -24.64
CA LEU A 339 11.03 -15.04 -24.97
C LEU A 339 11.84 -14.72 -23.71
N ARG A 340 11.18 -14.39 -22.60
CA ARG A 340 11.85 -14.12 -21.32
C ARG A 340 12.57 -15.34 -20.78
N ASN A 341 11.97 -16.53 -20.92
CA ASN A 341 12.62 -17.80 -20.56
C ASN A 341 13.83 -18.09 -21.45
N LEU A 342 13.73 -17.87 -22.77
CA LEU A 342 14.86 -17.98 -23.68
C LEU A 342 16.02 -17.06 -23.27
N LEU A 343 15.72 -15.81 -22.95
CA LEU A 343 16.70 -14.84 -22.45
C LEU A 343 17.34 -15.28 -21.13
N ALA A 344 16.54 -15.82 -20.21
CA ALA A 344 17.04 -16.39 -18.96
C ALA A 344 17.98 -17.58 -19.18
N TYR A 345 17.68 -18.46 -20.14
CA TYR A 345 18.59 -19.55 -20.50
C TYR A 345 19.91 -19.03 -21.06
N VAL A 346 19.87 -18.00 -21.91
CA VAL A 346 21.08 -17.32 -22.42
C VAL A 346 21.89 -16.71 -21.27
N LEU A 347 21.26 -15.99 -20.35
CA LEU A 347 21.93 -15.42 -19.17
C LEU A 347 22.55 -16.50 -18.28
N THR A 348 21.86 -17.63 -18.09
CA THR A 348 22.36 -18.77 -17.33
C THR A 348 23.61 -19.38 -18.00
N ALA A 349 23.61 -19.50 -19.33
CA ALA A 349 24.79 -19.94 -20.08
C ALA A 349 25.97 -18.95 -19.97
N VAL A 350 25.68 -17.64 -20.00
CA VAL A 350 26.69 -16.58 -19.78
C VAL A 350 27.27 -16.66 -18.36
N VAL A 351 26.45 -16.92 -17.35
CA VAL A 351 26.93 -17.18 -15.98
C VAL A 351 27.84 -18.39 -15.94
N ALA A 352 27.44 -19.51 -16.54
CA ALA A 352 28.27 -20.72 -16.57
C ALA A 352 29.65 -20.43 -17.18
N ALA A 353 29.71 -19.71 -18.30
CA ALA A 353 30.96 -19.25 -18.91
C ALA A 353 31.76 -18.33 -17.97
N GLY A 354 31.10 -17.36 -17.32
CA GLY A 354 31.72 -16.46 -16.36
C GLY A 354 32.32 -17.17 -15.15
N LEU A 355 31.64 -18.19 -14.62
CA LEU A 355 32.13 -19.01 -13.51
C LEU A 355 33.42 -19.74 -13.91
N LEU A 356 33.46 -20.33 -15.13
CA LEU A 356 34.66 -20.98 -15.66
C LEU A 356 35.82 -19.98 -15.85
N VAL A 357 35.53 -18.77 -16.35
CA VAL A 357 36.53 -17.70 -16.49
C VAL A 357 37.11 -17.31 -15.13
N LEU A 358 36.26 -17.10 -14.12
CA LEU A 358 36.69 -16.75 -12.77
C LEU A 358 37.49 -17.88 -12.11
N LEU A 359 37.10 -19.14 -12.33
CA LEU A 359 37.83 -20.30 -11.85
C LEU A 359 39.23 -20.37 -12.49
N LYS A 360 39.34 -20.16 -13.81
CA LYS A 360 40.63 -20.09 -14.52
C LYS A 360 41.51 -18.94 -14.02
N GLN A 361 40.90 -17.83 -13.62
CA GLN A 361 41.57 -16.68 -12.99
C GLN A 361 41.88 -16.89 -11.50
N ARG A 362 41.66 -18.12 -10.97
CA ARG A 362 41.88 -18.50 -9.57
C ARG A 362 41.05 -17.70 -8.56
N ARG A 363 39.92 -17.13 -8.99
CA ARG A 363 38.95 -16.42 -8.15
C ARG A 363 37.84 -17.36 -7.66
N TRP A 364 38.25 -18.51 -7.15
CA TRP A 364 37.33 -19.58 -6.75
C TRP A 364 36.43 -19.19 -5.58
N GLY A 365 36.82 -18.21 -4.74
CA GLY A 365 35.97 -17.72 -3.64
C GLY A 365 34.67 -17.08 -4.12
N VAL A 366 34.72 -16.28 -5.19
CA VAL A 366 33.52 -15.71 -5.85
C VAL A 366 32.64 -16.80 -6.44
N VAL A 367 33.26 -17.77 -7.12
CA VAL A 367 32.57 -18.92 -7.72
C VAL A 367 31.85 -19.75 -6.65
N ALA A 368 32.55 -20.09 -5.57
CA ALA A 368 32.01 -20.88 -4.46
C ALA A 368 30.83 -20.16 -3.78
N ALA A 369 30.95 -18.86 -3.52
CA ALA A 369 29.86 -18.07 -2.95
C ALA A 369 28.64 -18.04 -3.89
N ALA A 370 28.84 -17.76 -5.19
CA ALA A 370 27.74 -17.74 -6.17
C ALA A 370 27.02 -19.10 -6.24
N LEU A 371 27.76 -20.21 -6.27
CA LEU A 371 27.18 -21.55 -6.29
C LEU A 371 26.43 -21.88 -4.99
N LEU A 372 26.98 -21.51 -3.83
CA LEU A 372 26.34 -21.75 -2.54
C LEU A 372 25.01 -20.98 -2.42
N PHE A 373 24.98 -19.70 -2.82
CA PHE A 373 23.75 -18.92 -2.81
C PHE A 373 22.73 -19.41 -3.83
N SER A 374 23.16 -19.83 -5.02
CA SER A 374 22.28 -20.50 -5.97
C SER A 374 21.67 -21.76 -5.36
N ALA A 375 22.48 -22.62 -4.74
CA ALA A 375 21.98 -23.83 -4.09
C ALA A 375 20.99 -23.51 -2.96
N GLY A 376 21.28 -22.51 -2.13
CA GLY A 376 20.38 -22.05 -1.08
C GLY A 376 19.06 -21.50 -1.62
N ALA A 377 19.11 -20.65 -2.64
CA ALA A 377 17.92 -20.11 -3.31
C ALA A 377 17.08 -21.23 -3.93
N LEU A 378 17.70 -22.15 -4.67
CA LEU A 378 17.03 -23.30 -5.28
C LEU A 378 16.44 -24.25 -4.22
N TRP A 379 17.11 -24.46 -3.08
CA TRP A 379 16.56 -25.25 -1.99
C TRP A 379 15.31 -24.59 -1.39
N ILE A 380 15.33 -23.28 -1.12
CA ILE A 380 14.14 -22.55 -0.63
C ILE A 380 13.03 -22.57 -1.68
N MET A 381 13.39 -22.48 -2.96
CA MET A 381 12.45 -22.49 -4.07
C MET A 381 11.75 -23.85 -4.25
N PHE A 382 12.51 -24.94 -4.30
CA PHE A 382 11.99 -26.27 -4.61
C PHE A 382 11.51 -27.05 -3.38
N VAL A 383 12.24 -26.93 -2.26
CA VAL A 383 11.95 -27.69 -1.04
C VAL A 383 10.98 -26.92 -0.15
N GLN A 384 11.28 -25.66 0.16
CA GLN A 384 10.43 -24.84 1.03
C GLN A 384 9.22 -24.23 0.29
N ARG A 385 9.22 -24.25 -1.05
CA ARG A 385 8.20 -23.61 -1.90
C ARG A 385 7.92 -22.18 -1.47
N TYR A 386 8.98 -21.41 -1.20
CA TYR A 386 8.87 -20.07 -0.63
C TYR A 386 9.54 -19.04 -1.53
N GLY A 387 8.77 -18.50 -2.49
CA GLY A 387 9.28 -17.54 -3.48
C GLY A 387 9.94 -16.31 -2.86
N TYR A 388 9.34 -15.73 -1.81
CA TYR A 388 9.89 -14.55 -1.14
C TYR A 388 11.19 -14.84 -0.37
N GLY A 389 11.31 -16.03 0.25
CA GLY A 389 12.58 -16.46 0.84
C GLY A 389 13.68 -16.67 -0.20
N SER A 390 13.37 -17.31 -1.32
CA SER A 390 14.32 -17.51 -2.43
C SER A 390 14.79 -16.18 -2.99
N TYR A 391 13.87 -15.25 -3.22
CA TYR A 391 14.16 -13.87 -3.62
C TYR A 391 15.20 -13.21 -2.72
N LYS A 392 15.07 -13.28 -1.38
CA LYS A 392 16.05 -12.67 -0.47
C LYS A 392 17.46 -13.23 -0.67
N ILE A 393 17.59 -14.55 -0.87
CA ILE A 393 18.88 -15.21 -1.11
C ILE A 393 19.45 -14.84 -2.47
N ILE A 394 18.62 -14.78 -3.52
CA ILE A 394 19.07 -14.32 -4.84
C ILE A 394 19.56 -12.88 -4.76
N LEU A 395 18.82 -12.01 -4.07
CA LEU A 395 19.11 -10.58 -3.98
C LEU A 395 20.46 -10.30 -3.29
N ILE A 396 20.74 -10.94 -2.15
CA ILE A 396 22.04 -10.75 -1.45
C ILE A 396 23.24 -11.21 -2.29
N ALA A 397 23.02 -12.20 -3.18
CA ALA A 397 24.04 -12.72 -4.09
C ALA A 397 24.04 -12.03 -5.46
N TRP A 398 23.12 -11.10 -5.72
CA TRP A 398 22.89 -10.54 -7.05
C TRP A 398 24.13 -9.88 -7.64
N TRP A 399 24.90 -9.18 -6.80
CA TRP A 399 26.15 -8.54 -7.21
C TRP A 399 27.23 -9.54 -7.64
N LEU A 400 27.22 -10.78 -7.11
CA LEU A 400 28.09 -11.86 -7.54
C LEU A 400 27.71 -12.29 -8.95
N PHE A 401 26.42 -12.54 -9.21
CA PHE A 401 25.93 -12.90 -10.54
C PHE A 401 26.24 -11.82 -11.58
N ALA A 402 26.00 -10.55 -11.24
CA ALA A 402 26.36 -9.42 -12.09
C ALA A 402 27.87 -9.39 -12.41
N GLY A 403 28.73 -9.65 -11.43
CA GLY A 403 30.17 -9.73 -11.64
C GLY A 403 30.62 -10.96 -12.45
N VAL A 404 29.94 -12.09 -12.30
CA VAL A 404 30.17 -13.30 -13.10
C VAL A 404 29.80 -13.04 -14.57
N VAL A 405 28.66 -12.39 -14.82
CA VAL A 405 28.27 -11.96 -16.17
C VAL A 405 29.28 -10.96 -16.74
N ALA A 406 29.73 -9.99 -15.96
CA ALA A 406 30.77 -9.04 -16.39
C ALA A 406 32.10 -9.75 -16.75
N ALA A 407 32.46 -10.83 -16.03
CA ALA A 407 33.65 -11.63 -16.33
C ALA A 407 33.53 -12.39 -17.65
N ALA A 408 32.36 -12.96 -17.93
CA ALA A 408 32.08 -13.59 -19.21
C ALA A 408 32.19 -12.57 -20.36
N ILE A 409 31.56 -11.40 -20.21
CA ILE A 409 31.58 -10.32 -21.21
C ILE A 409 33.01 -9.83 -21.47
N GLU A 410 33.78 -9.55 -20.41
CA GLU A 410 35.19 -9.13 -20.53
C GLU A 410 36.02 -10.19 -21.27
N PHE A 411 35.83 -11.47 -20.95
CA PHE A 411 36.52 -12.57 -21.62
C PHE A 411 36.20 -12.65 -23.11
N PHE A 412 34.92 -12.57 -23.49
CA PHE A 412 34.52 -12.60 -24.90
C PHE A 412 34.94 -11.33 -25.66
N ALA A 413 34.96 -10.17 -25.01
CA ALA A 413 35.40 -8.92 -25.61
C ALA A 413 36.92 -8.91 -25.87
N LEU A 414 37.73 -9.46 -24.96
CA LEU A 414 39.19 -9.48 -25.09
C LEU A 414 39.72 -10.67 -25.92
N GLY A 415 39.00 -11.79 -25.96
CA GLY A 415 39.39 -12.99 -26.74
C GLY A 415 39.15 -12.86 -28.25
N ALA A 416 38.37 -11.86 -28.67
CA ALA A 416 38.03 -11.60 -30.05
C ALA A 416 39.19 -10.93 -30.83
N ARG A 417 39.87 -11.69 -31.70
CA ARG A 417 40.87 -11.15 -32.66
C ARG A 417 40.25 -10.12 -33.64
N PRO A 418 41.02 -9.18 -34.22
CA PRO A 418 40.51 -7.86 -34.63
C PRO A 418 39.58 -7.77 -35.85
N ARG A 419 39.24 -8.84 -36.58
CA ARG A 419 38.54 -8.69 -37.89
C ARG A 419 37.19 -9.37 -38.08
N ALA A 420 36.76 -10.31 -37.22
CA ALA A 420 35.50 -11.04 -37.45
C ALA A 420 34.42 -10.82 -36.38
N VAL A 421 34.68 -10.02 -35.34
CA VAL A 421 33.91 -10.13 -34.10
C VAL A 421 33.50 -8.75 -33.58
N ARG A 422 32.67 -8.05 -34.37
CA ARG A 422 31.78 -6.96 -33.90
C ARG A 422 30.57 -7.48 -33.09
N TYR A 423 30.38 -8.81 -33.06
CA TYR A 423 29.22 -9.47 -32.46
C TYR A 423 29.16 -9.52 -30.91
N PRO A 424 30.24 -9.66 -30.12
CA PRO A 424 30.14 -9.74 -28.66
C PRO A 424 29.98 -8.39 -27.97
N SER A 425 30.47 -7.29 -28.54
CA SER A 425 30.09 -5.95 -28.08
C SER A 425 28.62 -5.67 -28.40
N LEU A 426 28.13 -6.16 -29.54
CA LEU A 426 26.71 -6.14 -29.89
C LEU A 426 25.89 -6.99 -28.91
N VAL A 427 26.31 -8.21 -28.58
CA VAL A 427 25.64 -9.10 -27.63
C VAL A 427 25.68 -8.55 -26.21
N ALA A 428 26.80 -7.96 -25.76
CA ALA A 428 26.88 -7.30 -24.45
C ALA A 428 25.97 -6.07 -24.37
N SER A 429 25.92 -5.27 -25.45
CA SER A 429 24.98 -4.14 -25.56
C SER A 429 23.54 -4.62 -25.66
N LEU A 430 23.28 -5.76 -26.30
CA LEU A 430 21.97 -6.39 -26.39
C LEU A 430 21.54 -6.92 -25.02
N LEU A 431 22.41 -7.59 -24.26
CA LEU A 431 22.14 -8.09 -22.92
C LEU A 431 21.92 -6.95 -21.92
N LEU A 432 22.72 -5.88 -22.01
CA LEU A 432 22.47 -4.66 -21.23
C LEU A 432 21.14 -4.01 -21.65
N GLY A 433 20.87 -3.93 -22.95
CA GLY A 433 19.62 -3.43 -23.50
C GLY A 433 18.41 -4.25 -23.04
N ILE A 434 18.51 -5.58 -23.01
CA ILE A 434 17.47 -6.50 -22.55
C ILE A 434 17.26 -6.38 -21.04
N ALA A 435 18.35 -6.27 -20.26
CA ALA A 435 18.27 -6.12 -18.82
C ALA A 435 17.71 -4.74 -18.41
N LEU A 436 17.95 -3.71 -19.22
CA LEU A 436 17.29 -2.41 -19.08
C LEU A 436 15.82 -2.49 -19.54
N LEU A 437 15.54 -3.12 -20.69
CA LEU A 437 14.19 -3.31 -21.24
C LEU A 437 13.28 -4.16 -20.34
N SER A 438 13.80 -5.13 -19.61
CA SER A 438 13.03 -5.89 -18.62
C SER A 438 12.59 -4.99 -17.46
N GLN A 439 13.43 -4.04 -17.04
CA GLN A 439 13.00 -2.98 -16.10
C GLN A 439 11.98 -2.02 -16.72
N PHE A 440 11.99 -1.83 -18.05
CA PHE A 440 10.98 -1.01 -18.73
C PHE A 440 9.59 -1.67 -18.72
N ASN A 441 9.53 -2.99 -18.90
CA ASN A 441 8.29 -3.78 -18.93
C ASN A 441 7.73 -4.20 -17.56
N HIS A 442 8.41 -3.90 -16.44
CA HIS A 442 7.85 -3.95 -15.08
C HIS A 442 6.81 -2.84 -14.88
N ALA A 443 5.76 -2.81 -15.69
CA ALA A 443 4.65 -1.89 -15.48
C ALA A 443 3.99 -2.21 -14.13
N THR A 444 4.47 -1.55 -13.07
CA THR A 444 4.09 -1.73 -11.66
C THR A 444 2.60 -1.53 -11.42
N THR A 445 1.88 -0.96 -12.39
CA THR A 445 0.42 -0.85 -12.41
C THR A 445 -0.28 -2.20 -12.60
N ALA A 446 0.19 -3.07 -13.52
CA ALA A 446 -0.40 -4.40 -13.73
C ALA A 446 -0.02 -5.38 -12.60
N LEU A 447 1.20 -5.24 -12.07
CA LEU A 447 1.73 -6.07 -10.99
C LEU A 447 1.09 -5.76 -9.63
N GLY A 448 0.97 -4.47 -9.30
CA GLY A 448 0.27 -4.04 -8.09
C GLY A 448 -1.19 -4.50 -8.09
N ALA A 449 -1.89 -4.39 -9.22
CA ALA A 449 -3.28 -4.81 -9.35
C ALA A 449 -3.50 -6.32 -9.12
N GLN A 450 -2.52 -7.17 -9.43
CA GLN A 450 -2.68 -8.63 -9.30
C GLN A 450 -2.54 -9.12 -7.86
N TYR A 451 -1.56 -8.60 -7.11
CA TYR A 451 -1.23 -9.11 -5.77
C TYR A 451 -1.89 -8.31 -4.64
N PHE A 452 -2.01 -7.00 -4.82
CA PHE A 452 -2.58 -6.08 -3.84
C PHE A 452 -3.55 -5.13 -4.54
N PRO A 453 -4.67 -5.65 -5.09
CA PRO A 453 -5.63 -4.82 -5.80
C PRO A 453 -6.09 -3.68 -4.90
N SER A 454 -5.93 -2.46 -5.40
CA SER A 454 -6.46 -1.24 -4.80
C SER A 454 -6.78 -0.29 -5.94
N VAL A 455 -7.97 0.32 -5.88
CA VAL A 455 -8.37 1.36 -6.85
C VAL A 455 -7.51 2.61 -6.72
N ASN A 456 -6.82 2.76 -5.60
CA ASN A 456 -5.96 3.90 -5.26
C ASN A 456 -4.47 3.63 -5.54
N ALA A 457 -4.08 2.46 -6.05
CA ALA A 457 -2.67 2.10 -6.27
C ALA A 457 -1.92 3.01 -7.26
N ALA A 458 -2.64 3.69 -8.15
CA ALA A 458 -2.07 4.64 -9.11
C ALA A 458 -2.03 6.09 -8.61
N ARG A 459 -2.63 6.39 -7.45
CA ARG A 459 -2.71 7.75 -6.92
C ARG A 459 -1.35 8.19 -6.36
N PRO A 460 -0.94 9.45 -6.57
CA PRO A 460 0.25 10.01 -5.93
C PRO A 460 0.04 10.21 -4.43
N ALA A 461 1.14 10.31 -3.67
CA ALA A 461 1.11 10.51 -2.22
C ALA A 461 0.36 11.79 -1.82
N SER A 462 0.44 12.85 -2.64
CA SER A 462 -0.26 14.12 -2.42
C SER A 462 -1.78 13.97 -2.31
N GLU A 463 -2.38 13.03 -3.03
CA GLU A 463 -3.82 12.76 -2.93
C GLU A 463 -4.20 12.12 -1.59
N PHE A 464 -3.29 11.33 -0.99
CA PHE A 464 -3.51 10.81 0.35
C PHE A 464 -3.22 11.86 1.42
N ARG A 465 -2.17 12.67 1.22
CA ARG A 465 -1.75 13.79 2.08
C ARG A 465 -2.81 14.88 2.20
N ALA A 466 -3.77 14.94 1.27
CA ALA A 466 -4.91 15.86 1.34
C ALA A 466 -5.65 15.82 2.69
N LEU A 467 -5.58 14.69 3.42
CA LEU A 467 -6.13 14.55 4.78
C LEU A 467 -5.52 15.49 5.82
N GLU A 468 -4.30 15.98 5.64
CA GLU A 468 -3.70 16.98 6.54
C GLU A 468 -4.51 18.28 6.57
N GLY A 469 -5.25 18.58 5.50
CA GLY A 469 -6.20 19.68 5.42
C GLY A 469 -7.44 19.54 6.30
N LEU A 470 -7.65 18.37 6.94
CA LEU A 470 -8.82 18.13 7.78
C LEU A 470 -8.69 18.71 9.18
N ALA A 471 -7.48 18.89 9.71
CA ALA A 471 -7.26 19.44 11.05
C ALA A 471 -8.07 20.73 11.34
N PRO A 472 -8.06 21.77 10.46
CA PRO A 472 -8.87 22.97 10.68
C PRO A 472 -10.39 22.76 10.55
N ILE A 473 -10.83 21.72 9.83
CA ILE A 473 -12.24 21.39 9.61
C ILE A 473 -12.82 20.66 10.84
N VAL A 474 -12.09 19.67 11.37
CA VAL A 474 -12.55 18.84 12.49
C VAL A 474 -12.24 19.46 13.85
N ARG A 475 -11.27 20.38 13.94
CA ARG A 475 -10.93 21.14 15.16
C ARG A 475 -10.70 20.24 16.40
N GLY A 476 -10.03 19.12 16.18
CA GLY A 476 -9.74 18.12 17.23
C GLY A 476 -10.91 17.19 17.58
N ALA A 477 -12.09 17.35 16.96
CA ALA A 477 -13.19 16.42 17.12
C ALA A 477 -12.82 15.03 16.55
N PRO A 478 -13.29 13.93 17.17
CA PRO A 478 -12.97 12.61 16.67
C PRO A 478 -13.55 12.29 15.28
N VAL A 479 -12.75 11.58 14.50
CA VAL A 479 -13.09 11.12 13.14
C VAL A 479 -13.21 9.60 13.12
N LEU A 480 -14.33 9.08 12.63
CA LEU A 480 -14.46 7.66 12.28
C LEU A 480 -13.85 7.43 10.90
N VAL A 481 -12.78 6.63 10.82
CA VAL A 481 -12.18 6.17 9.57
C VAL A 481 -12.91 4.91 9.11
N SER A 482 -13.82 5.09 8.15
CA SER A 482 -14.59 4.03 7.49
C SER A 482 -14.24 3.92 6.02
N VAL A 483 -12.94 3.74 5.76
CA VAL A 483 -12.35 3.57 4.44
C VAL A 483 -12.19 2.07 4.15
N ASP A 484 -12.85 1.59 3.09
CA ASP A 484 -12.89 0.20 2.66
C ASP A 484 -11.65 -0.21 1.85
N ASP A 485 -11.16 0.66 0.95
CA ASP A 485 -9.92 0.41 0.23
C ASP A 485 -8.75 0.36 1.21
N TRP A 486 -8.07 -0.78 1.25
CA TRP A 486 -7.06 -1.03 2.28
C TRP A 486 -5.87 -0.07 2.22
N LEU A 487 -5.46 0.37 1.02
CA LEU A 487 -4.31 1.26 0.84
C LEU A 487 -4.67 2.66 1.31
N ALA A 488 -5.86 3.15 0.93
CA ALA A 488 -6.39 4.40 1.45
C ALA A 488 -6.62 4.34 2.96
N ASN A 489 -7.03 3.20 3.52
CA ASN A 489 -7.20 3.02 4.97
C ASN A 489 -5.86 3.18 5.72
N GLU A 490 -4.79 2.49 5.27
CA GLU A 490 -3.45 2.61 5.84
C GLU A 490 -2.93 4.06 5.82
N TRP A 491 -3.09 4.76 4.70
CA TRP A 491 -2.68 6.17 4.59
C TRP A 491 -3.57 7.13 5.37
N ALA A 492 -4.86 6.81 5.56
CA ALA A 492 -5.74 7.60 6.41
C ALA A 492 -5.28 7.56 7.86
N VAL A 493 -4.92 6.37 8.35
CA VAL A 493 -4.34 6.19 9.69
C VAL A 493 -3.02 6.95 9.83
N TYR A 494 -2.21 7.02 8.76
CA TYR A 494 -0.95 7.77 8.77
C TYR A 494 -1.16 9.30 8.87
N TYR A 495 -1.97 9.88 7.98
CA TYR A 495 -2.15 11.33 7.91
C TYR A 495 -3.08 11.88 8.99
N LEU A 496 -3.91 11.04 9.62
CA LEU A 496 -4.74 11.40 10.77
C LEU A 496 -4.12 11.02 12.12
N ARG A 497 -2.82 10.71 12.19
CA ARG A 497 -2.12 10.28 13.42
C ARG A 497 -2.24 11.25 14.60
N ASP A 498 -2.42 12.54 14.33
CA ASP A 498 -2.59 13.61 15.33
C ASP A 498 -4.06 13.96 15.61
N THR A 499 -5.00 13.28 14.94
CA THR A 499 -6.45 13.44 15.13
C THR A 499 -7.01 12.25 15.92
N PRO A 500 -7.87 12.46 16.94
CA PRO A 500 -8.56 11.36 17.60
C PRO A 500 -9.36 10.56 16.58
N THR A 501 -9.04 9.28 16.42
CA THR A 501 -9.63 8.45 15.35
C THR A 501 -10.17 7.14 15.89
N ILE A 502 -11.31 6.72 15.33
CA ILE A 502 -11.84 5.36 15.46
C ILE A 502 -11.68 4.70 14.11
N ILE A 503 -11.09 3.52 14.04
CA ILE A 503 -11.02 2.76 12.79
C ILE A 503 -12.17 1.75 12.80
N SER A 504 -13.08 1.85 11.82
CA SER A 504 -14.23 0.94 11.73
C SER A 504 -13.76 -0.50 11.59
N ASP A 505 -12.90 -0.74 10.61
CA ASP A 505 -12.28 -2.01 10.31
C ASP A 505 -10.81 -1.82 10.01
N TYR A 506 -9.97 -2.57 10.72
CA TYR A 506 -8.56 -2.65 10.38
C TYR A 506 -8.41 -3.36 9.04
N ARG A 507 -7.55 -2.82 8.17
CA ARG A 507 -7.26 -3.39 6.85
C ARG A 507 -5.81 -3.86 6.76
N MET A 508 -5.55 -4.78 5.83
CA MET A 508 -4.22 -5.35 5.54
C MET A 508 -3.39 -5.69 6.78
N TYR A 509 -2.24 -5.05 7.00
CA TYR A 509 -1.37 -5.41 8.12
C TYR A 509 -2.02 -5.13 9.47
N MET A 510 -2.77 -4.04 9.60
CA MET A 510 -3.51 -3.78 10.84
C MET A 510 -4.57 -4.86 11.13
N ALA A 511 -5.07 -5.55 10.10
CA ALA A 511 -6.09 -6.60 10.21
C ALA A 511 -5.53 -7.98 10.59
N GLN A 512 -4.22 -8.15 10.72
CA GLN A 512 -3.65 -9.46 11.02
C GLN A 512 -4.09 -9.95 12.39
N PRO A 513 -4.48 -11.23 12.56
CA PRO A 513 -5.09 -11.71 13.80
C PRO A 513 -4.26 -11.45 15.06
N HIS A 514 -2.94 -11.59 14.97
CA HIS A 514 -2.03 -11.35 16.09
C HIS A 514 -1.85 -9.86 16.42
N LEU A 515 -2.21 -8.95 15.51
CA LEU A 515 -2.13 -7.49 15.69
C LEU A 515 -3.43 -6.89 16.22
N ILE A 516 -4.60 -7.52 15.98
CA ILE A 516 -5.90 -7.00 16.44
C ILE A 516 -5.89 -6.66 17.94
N ARG A 517 -5.30 -7.52 18.78
CA ARG A 517 -5.20 -7.27 20.23
C ARG A 517 -4.40 -6.00 20.54
N PHE A 518 -3.31 -5.75 19.81
CA PHE A 518 -2.50 -4.55 19.99
C PHE A 518 -3.24 -3.32 19.49
N MET A 519 -3.89 -3.41 18.32
CA MET A 519 -4.64 -2.30 17.75
C MET A 519 -5.81 -1.88 18.64
N ASN A 520 -6.49 -2.85 19.27
CA ASN A 520 -7.57 -2.59 20.24
C ASN A 520 -7.09 -1.91 21.54
N ALA A 521 -5.78 -1.85 21.80
CA ALA A 521 -5.19 -1.13 22.93
C ALA A 521 -4.85 0.34 22.61
N ALA A 522 -5.19 0.82 21.41
CA ALA A 522 -5.08 2.23 21.04
C ALA A 522 -5.92 3.11 21.97
N THR A 523 -5.62 4.42 22.00
CA THR A 523 -6.37 5.40 22.80
C THR A 523 -7.87 5.26 22.53
N PRO A 524 -8.69 4.94 23.55
CA PRO A 524 -10.13 4.78 23.33
C PRO A 524 -10.75 6.13 23.01
N VAL A 525 -11.60 6.14 21.99
CA VAL A 525 -12.42 7.29 21.62
C VAL A 525 -13.88 6.87 21.75
N ALA A 526 -14.67 7.65 22.49
CA ALA A 526 -16.09 7.39 22.64
C ALA A 526 -16.79 7.56 21.28
N VAL A 527 -17.53 6.55 20.84
CA VAL A 527 -18.26 6.59 19.56
C VAL A 527 -19.28 7.72 19.55
N SER A 528 -19.93 8.00 20.69
CA SER A 528 -20.85 9.14 20.86
C SER A 528 -20.21 10.50 20.63
N ALA A 529 -18.88 10.62 20.74
CA ALA A 529 -18.15 11.87 20.51
C ALA A 529 -17.77 12.10 19.04
N VAL A 530 -17.94 11.11 18.17
CA VAL A 530 -17.63 11.25 16.74
C VAL A 530 -18.63 12.20 16.08
N GLN A 531 -18.11 13.22 15.41
CA GLN A 531 -18.88 14.20 14.64
C GLN A 531 -18.62 14.10 13.13
N TYR A 532 -17.61 13.31 12.75
CA TYR A 532 -17.14 13.23 11.38
C TYR A 532 -16.85 11.78 10.98
N VAL A 533 -17.21 11.40 9.75
CA VAL A 533 -16.86 10.09 9.18
C VAL A 533 -16.09 10.31 7.89
N LEU A 534 -14.95 9.62 7.76
CA LEU A 534 -14.14 9.57 6.56
C LEU A 534 -14.43 8.28 5.80
N THR A 535 -14.75 8.36 4.52
CA THR A 535 -14.97 7.21 3.62
C THR A 535 -14.09 7.31 2.38
N ASP A 536 -14.06 6.26 1.56
CA ASP A 536 -13.54 6.37 0.19
C ASP A 536 -14.37 7.33 -0.65
N VAL A 537 -13.73 7.92 -1.67
CA VAL A 537 -14.40 8.76 -2.66
C VAL A 537 -15.36 7.96 -3.57
N SER A 538 -15.04 6.68 -3.80
CA SER A 538 -15.80 5.76 -4.66
C SER A 538 -16.85 4.92 -3.93
N ASP A 539 -16.91 5.00 -2.59
CA ASP A 539 -17.88 4.23 -1.82
C ASP A 539 -19.27 4.88 -1.89
N THR A 540 -20.01 4.51 -2.92
CA THR A 540 -21.42 4.85 -3.16
C THR A 540 -22.40 3.91 -2.42
N PRO A 541 -22.15 2.59 -2.24
CA PRO A 541 -23.18 1.68 -1.73
C PRO A 541 -23.59 1.88 -0.27
N LEU A 542 -22.70 2.36 0.61
CA LEU A 542 -23.07 2.76 1.98
C LEU A 542 -23.55 4.22 2.08
N ALA A 543 -23.36 5.03 1.03
CA ALA A 543 -23.88 6.39 0.96
C ALA A 543 -25.40 6.49 1.07
N LEU A 544 -26.12 5.40 0.77
CA LEU A 544 -27.57 5.29 0.95
C LEU A 544 -27.99 5.28 2.44
N GLN A 545 -27.09 4.93 3.38
CA GLN A 545 -27.33 5.07 4.83
C GLN A 545 -27.08 6.51 5.33
N TYR A 546 -26.36 7.33 4.57
CA TYR A 546 -25.90 8.66 4.95
C TYR A 546 -26.75 9.80 4.39
N ALA A 547 -28.02 9.57 4.01
CA ALA A 547 -28.88 10.60 3.39
C ALA A 547 -29.01 11.92 4.19
N ARG A 548 -28.52 11.97 5.44
CA ARG A 548 -28.47 13.16 6.31
C ARG A 548 -27.09 13.70 6.59
N TRP A 549 -26.04 12.97 6.25
CA TRP A 549 -24.70 13.43 6.51
C TRP A 549 -24.31 14.37 5.37
N ALA A 550 -23.97 15.60 5.72
CA ALA A 550 -23.52 16.56 4.73
C ALA A 550 -22.07 16.19 4.36
N PRO A 551 -21.77 15.94 3.06
CA PRO A 551 -20.38 15.94 2.63
C PRO A 551 -19.86 17.36 2.80
N ILE A 552 -18.87 17.53 3.68
CA ILE A 552 -18.30 18.87 3.97
C ILE A 552 -16.92 19.06 3.36
N TRP A 553 -16.32 17.97 2.87
CA TRP A 553 -15.02 17.98 2.22
C TRP A 553 -14.83 16.72 1.38
N SER A 554 -14.08 16.84 0.28
CA SER A 554 -13.62 15.74 -0.54
C SER A 554 -12.20 16.04 -1.02
N GLY A 555 -11.32 15.05 -1.02
CA GLY A 555 -9.95 15.22 -1.47
C GLY A 555 -9.24 13.89 -1.72
N GLY A 556 -8.64 13.76 -2.90
CA GLY A 556 -7.91 12.55 -3.30
C GLY A 556 -8.76 11.29 -3.25
N ALA A 557 -8.34 10.34 -2.41
CA ALA A 557 -9.03 9.06 -2.22
C ALA A 557 -10.24 9.13 -1.26
N TYR A 558 -10.52 10.30 -0.67
CA TYR A 558 -11.38 10.39 0.50
C TYR A 558 -12.53 11.40 0.38
N ARG A 559 -13.56 11.15 1.19
CA ARG A 559 -14.65 12.09 1.46
C ARG A 559 -14.92 12.17 2.96
N LEU A 560 -15.15 13.38 3.47
CA LEU A 560 -15.48 13.64 4.87
C LEU A 560 -16.95 14.07 4.99
N TRP A 561 -17.65 13.40 5.88
CA TRP A 561 -19.05 13.60 6.17
C TRP A 561 -19.22 14.17 7.58
N LYS A 562 -20.08 15.16 7.74
CA LYS A 562 -20.50 15.64 9.05
C LYS A 562 -21.72 14.84 9.51
N VAL A 563 -21.60 14.24 10.69
CA VAL A 563 -22.67 13.44 11.31
C VAL A 563 -23.64 14.38 12.03
N PRO A 564 -24.96 14.19 11.92
CA PRO A 564 -25.93 14.99 12.66
C PRO A 564 -25.81 14.75 14.17
N ALA A 565 -26.24 15.73 14.97
CA ALA A 565 -26.22 15.66 16.44
C ALA A 565 -27.22 14.63 17.04
N MET A 566 -27.87 13.83 16.21
CA MET A 566 -28.82 12.79 16.61
C MET A 566 -28.11 11.43 16.72
N PRO A 567 -28.69 10.46 17.43
CA PRO A 567 -28.22 9.08 17.42
C PRO A 567 -28.08 8.56 15.99
N TRP A 568 -26.91 8.01 15.69
CA TRP A 568 -26.58 7.45 14.39
C TRP A 568 -26.00 6.04 14.53
N THR A 569 -26.17 5.24 13.48
CA THR A 569 -25.48 3.99 13.27
C THR A 569 -24.90 3.90 11.87
N ILE A 570 -23.86 3.09 11.70
CA ILE A 570 -23.21 2.78 10.42
C ILE A 570 -22.98 1.28 10.33
N LEU A 571 -23.37 0.68 9.19
CA LEU A 571 -22.98 -0.69 8.85
C LEU A 571 -21.50 -0.67 8.40
N THR A 572 -20.60 -1.15 9.23
CA THR A 572 -19.16 -1.16 8.92
C THR A 572 -18.77 -2.35 8.06
N LYS A 573 -19.49 -3.48 8.20
CA LYS A 573 -19.18 -4.70 7.46
C LYS A 573 -20.40 -5.58 7.25
N LEU A 574 -20.43 -6.22 6.09
CA LEU A 574 -21.43 -7.23 5.74
C LEU A 574 -20.73 -8.50 5.25
N ASN A 575 -20.85 -9.59 5.99
CA ASN A 575 -20.31 -10.89 5.61
C ASN A 575 -21.46 -11.85 5.32
N ASN A 576 -21.57 -12.29 4.06
CA ASN A 576 -22.57 -13.24 3.61
C ASN A 576 -21.88 -14.46 2.94
N PRO A 577 -22.14 -15.71 3.37
CA PRO A 577 -21.55 -16.92 2.78
C PRO A 577 -21.85 -17.18 1.29
N ASN A 578 -22.92 -16.60 0.74
CA ASN A 578 -23.27 -16.63 -0.67
C ASN A 578 -22.69 -15.43 -1.46
N GLY A 579 -21.99 -14.51 -0.80
CA GLY A 579 -21.46 -13.28 -1.39
C GLY A 579 -22.47 -12.15 -1.46
N ILE A 580 -22.01 -10.99 -1.95
CA ILE A 580 -22.83 -9.82 -2.24
C ILE A 580 -22.86 -9.67 -3.76
N GLU A 581 -24.04 -9.52 -4.32
CA GLU A 581 -24.32 -9.34 -5.74
C GLU A 581 -24.66 -7.87 -6.01
N GLN A 582 -24.25 -7.35 -7.16
CA GLN A 582 -24.71 -6.05 -7.66
C GLN A 582 -25.91 -6.28 -8.57
N GLY A 583 -27.12 -6.02 -8.07
CA GLY A 583 -28.37 -6.12 -8.81
C GLY A 583 -28.86 -4.73 -9.20
N GLY A 584 -28.35 -4.20 -10.31
CA GLY A 584 -28.53 -2.77 -10.64
C GLY A 584 -27.78 -1.88 -9.65
N ASP A 585 -28.38 -0.75 -9.25
CA ASP A 585 -27.76 0.23 -8.34
C ASP A 585 -27.81 -0.17 -6.86
N ASN A 586 -28.50 -1.26 -6.52
CA ASN A 586 -28.65 -1.69 -5.13
C ASN A 586 -27.82 -2.94 -4.83
N SER A 587 -27.26 -2.97 -3.62
CA SER A 587 -26.69 -4.20 -3.07
C SER A 587 -27.78 -5.25 -2.87
N PHE A 588 -27.48 -6.46 -3.31
CA PHE A 588 -28.35 -7.62 -3.19
C PHE A 588 -27.55 -8.80 -2.66
N PHE A 589 -28.16 -9.65 -1.83
CA PHE A 589 -27.54 -10.92 -1.49
C PHE A 589 -28.58 -11.98 -1.11
N TRP A 590 -28.18 -13.23 -1.20
CA TRP A 590 -28.98 -14.37 -0.79
C TRP A 590 -28.49 -14.94 0.55
N MET A 591 -29.41 -15.30 1.44
CA MET A 591 -29.12 -16.04 2.66
C MET A 591 -29.55 -17.51 2.50
N GLY A 592 -28.81 -18.44 3.12
CA GLY A 592 -29.17 -19.88 3.15
C GLY A 592 -28.01 -20.85 3.26
N LYS A 593 -26.77 -20.42 2.92
CA LYS A 593 -25.54 -21.25 3.06
C LYS A 593 -24.87 -21.13 4.44
N GLY A 594 -25.50 -20.40 5.36
CA GLY A 594 -25.01 -20.11 6.70
C GLY A 594 -25.49 -18.73 7.16
N ASP A 595 -24.90 -18.28 8.26
CA ASP A 595 -25.23 -17.01 8.89
C ASP A 595 -24.73 -15.82 8.06
N THR A 596 -25.59 -14.82 7.89
CA THR A 596 -25.17 -13.48 7.44
C THR A 596 -24.83 -12.65 8.67
N VAL A 597 -23.64 -12.06 8.68
CA VAL A 597 -23.16 -11.25 9.81
C VAL A 597 -23.07 -9.79 9.38
N LEU A 598 -23.73 -8.91 10.13
CA LEU A 598 -23.64 -7.46 10.02
C LEU A 598 -22.82 -6.94 11.19
N GLU A 599 -21.77 -6.18 10.94
CA GLU A 599 -21.07 -5.43 11.99
C GLU A 599 -21.54 -3.97 11.91
N VAL A 600 -22.13 -3.49 13.01
CA VAL A 600 -22.77 -2.18 13.09
C VAL A 600 -22.13 -1.38 14.21
N LEU A 601 -21.66 -0.17 13.89
CA LEU A 601 -21.19 0.77 14.89
C LEU A 601 -22.33 1.73 15.25
N ALA A 602 -22.70 1.75 16.52
CA ALA A 602 -23.78 2.59 17.04
C ALA A 602 -23.23 3.65 18.01
N SER A 603 -23.67 4.90 17.84
CA SER A 603 -23.26 6.01 18.70
C SER A 603 -23.75 5.91 20.15
N GLN A 604 -24.82 5.16 20.39
CA GLN A 604 -25.42 4.95 21.70
C GLN A 604 -26.12 3.58 21.76
N ALA A 605 -26.48 3.13 22.96
CA ALA A 605 -27.35 1.98 23.11
C ALA A 605 -28.80 2.34 22.71
N GLY A 606 -29.55 1.38 22.20
CA GLY A 606 -30.94 1.61 21.81
C GLY A 606 -31.54 0.47 20.99
N GLN A 607 -32.69 0.74 20.38
CA GLN A 607 -33.32 -0.20 19.45
C GLN A 607 -32.85 0.11 18.03
N LEU A 608 -32.08 -0.77 17.42
CA LEU A 608 -31.71 -0.71 16.02
C LEU A 608 -32.86 -1.22 15.15
N SER A 609 -33.02 -0.61 13.98
CA SER A 609 -33.89 -1.07 12.91
C SER A 609 -33.05 -1.53 11.72
N ILE A 610 -33.40 -2.70 11.17
CA ILE A 610 -32.88 -3.22 9.90
C ILE A 610 -34.03 -3.27 8.93
N ALA A 611 -34.01 -2.42 7.90
CA ALA A 611 -35.03 -2.36 6.87
C ALA A 611 -34.47 -2.89 5.55
N ALA A 612 -35.19 -3.79 4.89
CA ALA A 612 -34.83 -4.28 3.56
C ALA A 612 -36.06 -4.81 2.82
N ASN A 613 -35.96 -4.89 1.50
CA ASN A 613 -36.92 -5.66 0.71
C ASN A 613 -36.49 -7.14 0.71
N PHE A 614 -37.30 -7.98 1.36
CA PHE A 614 -37.05 -9.41 1.47
C PHE A 614 -37.76 -10.17 0.35
N VAL A 615 -37.04 -11.06 -0.31
CA VAL A 615 -37.55 -11.85 -1.43
C VAL A 615 -37.53 -13.33 -1.05
N ALA A 616 -38.63 -14.04 -1.31
CA ALA A 616 -38.67 -15.48 -1.14
C ALA A 616 -37.73 -16.14 -2.15
N GLY A 617 -36.70 -16.84 -1.67
CA GLY A 617 -35.68 -17.42 -2.53
C GLY A 617 -36.12 -18.70 -3.24
N PRO A 618 -35.57 -18.96 -4.44
CA PRO A 618 -36.01 -20.04 -5.31
C PRO A 618 -35.61 -21.44 -4.80
N SER A 619 -34.74 -21.55 -3.80
CA SER A 619 -34.41 -22.84 -3.19
C SER A 619 -35.53 -23.45 -2.36
N LEU A 620 -36.63 -22.71 -2.11
CA LEU A 620 -37.79 -23.19 -1.37
C LEU A 620 -39.09 -22.73 -2.06
N PRO A 621 -39.41 -23.29 -3.24
CA PRO A 621 -40.63 -22.94 -3.96
C PRO A 621 -41.87 -23.34 -3.16
N GLY A 622 -42.97 -22.61 -3.36
CA GLY A 622 -44.27 -22.94 -2.74
C GLY A 622 -44.47 -22.42 -1.32
N GLN A 623 -43.42 -21.94 -0.66
CA GLN A 623 -43.54 -21.23 0.62
C GLN A 623 -43.24 -19.74 0.35
N PRO A 624 -44.17 -18.80 0.55
CA PRO A 624 -43.89 -17.36 0.37
C PRO A 624 -43.29 -16.72 1.63
N GLU A 625 -43.44 -17.36 2.79
CA GLU A 625 -42.91 -16.89 4.07
C GLU A 625 -41.56 -17.55 4.40
N ARG A 626 -40.69 -16.84 5.11
CA ARG A 626 -39.37 -17.32 5.52
C ARG A 626 -39.14 -17.09 7.01
N ARG A 627 -38.65 -18.09 7.72
CA ARG A 627 -38.25 -17.98 9.11
C ARG A 627 -36.79 -17.57 9.18
N LEU A 628 -36.53 -16.49 9.91
CA LEU A 628 -35.20 -15.95 10.14
C LEU A 628 -34.96 -15.84 11.65
N MET A 629 -33.84 -16.35 12.13
CA MET A 629 -33.34 -16.05 13.46
C MET A 629 -32.45 -14.80 13.37
N ILE A 630 -32.70 -13.84 14.25
CA ILE A 630 -31.92 -12.61 14.37
C ILE A 630 -31.31 -12.60 15.76
N GLY A 631 -30.00 -12.48 15.86
CA GLY A 631 -29.31 -12.39 17.14
C GLY A 631 -28.24 -11.31 17.19
N THR A 632 -27.80 -10.99 18.40
CA THR A 632 -26.65 -10.12 18.66
C THR A 632 -25.58 -10.86 19.46
N ASP A 633 -24.35 -10.38 19.43
CA ASP A 633 -23.28 -10.80 20.34
C ASP A 633 -23.56 -10.50 21.83
N HIS A 634 -24.52 -9.63 22.12
CA HIS A 634 -25.00 -9.30 23.47
C HIS A 634 -26.15 -10.21 23.97
N GLY A 635 -26.36 -11.37 23.36
CA GLY A 635 -27.30 -12.40 23.85
C GLY A 635 -28.77 -12.20 23.46
N TYR A 636 -29.12 -11.16 22.70
CA TYR A 636 -30.45 -11.06 22.09
C TYR A 636 -30.61 -12.12 20.99
N SER A 637 -31.77 -12.75 20.93
CA SER A 637 -32.14 -13.69 19.87
C SER A 637 -33.65 -13.72 19.68
N ARG A 638 -34.12 -13.62 18.43
CA ARG A 638 -35.53 -13.62 18.08
C ARG A 638 -35.77 -14.28 16.73
N GLN A 639 -36.71 -15.21 16.69
CA GLN A 639 -37.26 -15.73 15.44
C GLN A 639 -38.30 -14.75 14.89
N VAL A 640 -38.19 -14.45 13.59
CA VAL A 640 -39.17 -13.67 12.83
C VAL A 640 -39.63 -14.46 11.61
N THR A 641 -40.89 -14.25 11.21
CA THR A 641 -41.42 -14.76 9.94
C THR A 641 -41.49 -13.59 8.97
N LEU A 642 -40.68 -13.64 7.92
CA LEU A 642 -40.59 -12.68 6.85
C LEU A 642 -41.59 -13.04 5.75
N LYS A 643 -42.38 -12.06 5.32
CA LYS A 643 -43.14 -12.12 4.07
C LYS A 643 -42.33 -11.47 2.96
N GLN A 644 -42.60 -11.85 1.72
CA GLN A 644 -42.04 -11.15 0.57
C GLN A 644 -42.46 -9.67 0.59
N GLY A 645 -41.50 -8.77 0.39
CA GLY A 645 -41.70 -7.32 0.40
C GLY A 645 -40.81 -6.62 1.43
N LEU A 646 -41.08 -5.32 1.61
CA LEU A 646 -40.39 -4.50 2.59
C LEU A 646 -40.74 -4.96 4.01
N ALA A 647 -39.71 -5.25 4.82
CA ALA A 647 -39.89 -5.47 6.25
C ALA A 647 -38.85 -4.69 7.05
N THR A 648 -39.21 -4.35 8.29
CA THR A 648 -38.30 -3.75 9.26
C THR A 648 -38.20 -4.66 10.47
N LEU A 649 -36.96 -4.94 10.85
CA LEU A 649 -36.60 -5.79 11.97
C LEU A 649 -36.05 -4.92 13.09
N HIS A 650 -36.50 -5.14 14.31
CA HIS A 650 -36.05 -4.36 15.46
C HIS A 650 -35.32 -5.25 16.46
N LEU A 651 -34.18 -4.76 16.95
CA LEU A 651 -33.33 -5.45 17.92
C LEU A 651 -32.58 -4.45 18.81
N PRO A 652 -32.30 -4.78 20.07
CA PRO A 652 -31.46 -3.94 20.93
C PRO A 652 -30.00 -3.98 20.46
N VAL A 653 -29.31 -2.86 20.63
CA VAL A 653 -27.86 -2.70 20.42
C VAL A 653 -27.25 -1.90 21.57
N GLU A 654 -25.97 -2.11 21.82
CA GLU A 654 -25.17 -1.30 22.74
C GLU A 654 -24.47 -0.15 21.99
N ALA A 655 -23.98 0.84 22.74
CA ALA A 655 -23.09 1.85 22.18
C ALA A 655 -21.75 1.19 21.79
N GLY A 656 -21.26 1.44 20.58
CA GLY A 656 -20.06 0.79 20.08
C GLY A 656 -20.33 -0.20 18.95
N LYS A 657 -19.40 -1.14 18.78
CA LYS A 657 -19.50 -2.19 17.76
C LYS A 657 -20.48 -3.27 18.23
N ASN A 658 -21.40 -3.63 17.35
CA ASN A 658 -22.40 -4.68 17.56
C ASN A 658 -22.27 -5.69 16.43
N LYS A 659 -22.29 -6.98 16.75
CA LYS A 659 -22.34 -8.06 15.75
C LYS A 659 -23.75 -8.63 15.69
N ILE A 660 -24.40 -8.45 14.55
CA ILE A 660 -25.76 -8.92 14.30
C ILE A 660 -25.71 -10.12 13.38
N VAL A 661 -26.38 -11.20 13.76
CA VAL A 661 -26.43 -12.46 13.02
C VAL A 661 -27.83 -12.65 12.46
N LEU A 662 -27.93 -12.84 11.14
CA LEU A 662 -29.16 -13.21 10.43
C LEU A 662 -29.02 -14.64 9.92
N ALA A 663 -29.74 -15.58 10.53
CA ALA A 663 -29.64 -17.01 10.25
C ALA A 663 -30.98 -17.55 9.72
N PRO A 664 -31.08 -17.92 8.43
CA PRO A 664 -32.28 -18.56 7.88
C PRO A 664 -32.55 -19.89 8.58
N LEU A 665 -33.80 -20.12 9.01
CA LEU A 665 -34.22 -21.34 9.69
C LEU A 665 -34.89 -22.36 8.76
N ASP A 666 -35.15 -21.96 7.52
CA ASP A 666 -35.75 -22.85 6.51
C ASP A 666 -34.66 -23.53 5.67
N TRP A 667 -34.88 -24.81 5.41
CA TRP A 667 -33.98 -25.63 4.59
C TRP A 667 -34.35 -25.53 3.11
N PRO A 668 -33.37 -25.49 2.19
CA PRO A 668 -33.64 -25.53 0.77
C PRO A 668 -34.24 -26.90 0.38
N THR A 669 -35.33 -26.89 -0.41
CA THR A 669 -35.90 -28.10 -1.02
C THR A 669 -35.38 -28.35 -2.43
N ILE A 670 -34.80 -27.32 -3.08
CA ILE A 670 -34.10 -27.44 -4.36
C ILE A 670 -32.60 -27.31 -4.13
N ALA A 671 -31.87 -28.39 -4.45
CA ALA A 671 -30.41 -28.44 -4.34
C ALA A 671 -29.66 -27.78 -5.52
N LYS A 672 -30.29 -27.73 -6.70
CA LYS A 672 -29.72 -27.11 -7.91
C LYS A 672 -30.82 -26.38 -8.69
N GLN A 673 -30.64 -25.09 -8.88
CA GLN A 673 -31.56 -24.21 -9.59
C GLN A 673 -31.57 -24.51 -11.11
N PRO A 674 -32.62 -24.10 -11.85
CA PRO A 674 -32.69 -24.30 -13.31
C PRO A 674 -31.53 -23.67 -14.09
N ASN A 675 -30.96 -22.58 -13.59
CA ASN A 675 -29.77 -21.93 -14.17
C ASN A 675 -28.44 -22.62 -13.79
N GLY A 676 -28.51 -23.72 -13.04
CA GLY A 676 -27.35 -24.48 -12.57
C GLY A 676 -26.74 -24.03 -11.24
N ASP A 677 -27.23 -22.94 -10.62
CA ASP A 677 -26.75 -22.48 -9.32
C ASP A 677 -27.07 -23.49 -8.22
N THR A 678 -26.06 -23.86 -7.43
CA THR A 678 -26.15 -24.86 -6.35
C THR A 678 -26.17 -24.25 -4.96
N ARG A 679 -26.10 -22.92 -4.86
CA ARG A 679 -26.18 -22.22 -3.57
C ARG A 679 -27.57 -22.38 -2.95
N ALA A 680 -27.62 -22.38 -1.62
CA ALA A 680 -28.87 -22.31 -0.87
C ALA A 680 -29.37 -20.85 -0.88
N LEU A 681 -30.32 -20.56 -1.77
CA LEU A 681 -30.92 -19.24 -1.99
C LEU A 681 -32.30 -19.21 -1.33
N VAL A 682 -32.33 -19.04 0.00
CA VAL A 682 -33.55 -19.17 0.82
C VAL A 682 -34.24 -17.81 1.01
N VAL A 683 -33.49 -16.77 1.34
CA VAL A 683 -34.00 -15.40 1.52
C VAL A 683 -33.14 -14.41 0.73
N GLY A 684 -33.74 -13.64 -0.18
CA GLY A 684 -33.07 -12.53 -0.85
C GLY A 684 -33.23 -11.26 -0.04
N VAL A 685 -32.19 -10.42 0.03
CA VAL A 685 -32.21 -9.14 0.74
C VAL A 685 -31.76 -8.04 -0.21
N GLN A 686 -32.65 -7.10 -0.52
CA GLN A 686 -32.40 -5.96 -1.40
C GLN A 686 -32.52 -4.64 -0.63
N GLY A 687 -31.62 -3.70 -0.91
CA GLY A 687 -31.70 -2.34 -0.35
C GLY A 687 -31.60 -2.33 1.18
N LEU A 688 -30.66 -3.10 1.74
CA LEU A 688 -30.44 -3.20 3.18
C LEU A 688 -30.08 -1.83 3.77
N ARG A 689 -30.84 -1.41 4.79
CA ARG A 689 -30.61 -0.18 5.57
C ARG A 689 -30.57 -0.53 7.05
N VAL A 690 -29.67 0.14 7.77
CA VAL A 690 -29.46 -0.04 9.20
C VAL A 690 -29.44 1.33 9.86
N GLY A 691 -30.27 1.52 10.89
CA GLY A 691 -30.44 2.82 11.53
C GLY A 691 -31.26 2.73 12.80
N PHE A 692 -31.15 3.72 13.68
CA PHE A 692 -32.17 3.92 14.71
C PHE A 692 -33.54 4.24 14.06
N PRO A 693 -34.68 3.93 14.71
CA PRO A 693 -36.01 4.22 14.17
C PRO A 693 -36.16 5.65 13.64
N GLY A 694 -35.67 6.67 14.35
CA GLY A 694 -35.68 8.06 13.87
C GLY A 694 -34.81 8.27 12.61
N GLN A 695 -33.67 7.59 12.53
CA GLN A 695 -32.78 7.65 11.35
C GLN A 695 -33.43 7.01 10.11
N LEU A 696 -34.16 5.88 10.27
CA LEU A 696 -34.81 5.21 9.14
C LEU A 696 -36.18 5.81 8.78
N ALA A 697 -36.96 6.28 9.75
CA ALA A 697 -38.28 6.85 9.53
C ALA A 697 -38.24 8.12 8.65
N GLU A 698 -37.12 8.82 8.66
CA GLU A 698 -36.91 10.01 7.85
C GLU A 698 -36.19 9.70 6.52
N GLN A 699 -35.73 8.46 6.31
CA GLN A 699 -35.19 7.93 5.06
C GLN A 699 -36.25 7.15 4.28
N THR A 700 -37.52 7.55 4.37
CA THR A 700 -38.57 6.91 3.57
C THR A 700 -38.37 7.16 2.08
N THR A 701 -37.63 8.19 1.68
CA THR A 701 -37.46 8.58 0.26
C THR A 701 -36.00 8.96 0.00
N LEU A 702 -35.47 8.54 -1.14
CA LEU A 702 -34.08 8.80 -1.53
C LEU A 702 -33.98 8.99 -3.05
N VAL A 703 -33.15 9.92 -3.51
CA VAL A 703 -32.67 9.98 -4.90
C VAL A 703 -31.67 8.85 -5.13
N GLU A 704 -32.07 7.83 -5.88
CA GLU A 704 -31.22 6.70 -6.29
C GLU A 704 -30.29 7.10 -7.45
N GLN A 705 -30.80 7.84 -8.43
CA GLN A 705 -30.05 8.19 -9.64
C GLN A 705 -30.43 9.58 -10.15
N ILE A 706 -29.45 10.30 -10.70
CA ILE A 706 -29.63 11.54 -11.46
C ILE A 706 -29.02 11.32 -12.84
N ASP A 707 -29.86 11.28 -13.87
CA ASP A 707 -29.43 11.27 -15.26
C ASP A 707 -29.61 12.66 -15.85
N ASN A 708 -28.50 13.38 -15.99
CA ASN A 708 -28.48 14.73 -16.52
C ASN A 708 -27.61 14.81 -17.79
N PRO A 709 -28.18 15.24 -18.93
CA PRO A 709 -27.43 15.44 -20.19
C PRO A 709 -26.22 16.37 -20.10
N ASN A 710 -26.19 17.30 -19.13
CA ASN A 710 -25.05 18.19 -18.91
C ASN A 710 -24.00 17.63 -17.93
N GLY A 711 -24.22 16.44 -17.37
CA GLY A 711 -23.37 15.80 -16.37
C GLY A 711 -23.64 16.25 -14.93
N LEU A 712 -22.93 15.63 -14.00
CA LEU A 712 -22.89 16.00 -12.58
C LEU A 712 -21.56 16.68 -12.27
N GLU A 713 -21.59 17.74 -11.48
CA GLU A 713 -20.46 18.60 -11.12
C GLU A 713 -20.45 18.85 -9.59
N GLN A 714 -19.49 19.65 -9.12
CA GLN A 714 -19.48 20.17 -7.76
C GLN A 714 -19.37 21.69 -7.81
N LEU A 715 -20.16 22.36 -6.96
CA LEU A 715 -20.08 23.80 -6.73
C LEU A 715 -19.95 24.01 -5.22
N ASP A 716 -18.89 24.69 -4.79
CA ASP A 716 -18.53 24.88 -3.38
C ASP A 716 -18.45 23.57 -2.58
N GLY A 717 -17.98 22.50 -3.23
CA GLY A 717 -17.84 21.16 -2.63
C GLY A 717 -19.17 20.40 -2.47
N LEU A 718 -20.30 20.98 -2.86
CA LEU A 718 -21.60 20.34 -2.83
C LEU A 718 -21.94 19.73 -4.21
N PRO A 719 -22.66 18.59 -4.25
CA PRO A 719 -23.20 18.05 -5.50
C PRO A 719 -24.01 19.11 -6.24
N PHE A 720 -23.71 19.27 -7.52
CA PHE A 720 -24.29 20.32 -8.36
C PHE A 720 -24.50 19.80 -9.78
N PHE A 721 -25.52 20.29 -10.47
CA PHE A 721 -25.65 20.02 -11.90
C PHE A 721 -26.44 21.11 -12.62
N TRP A 722 -26.18 21.27 -13.92
CA TRP A 722 -26.91 22.22 -14.77
C TRP A 722 -28.03 21.53 -15.54
N MET A 723 -29.25 22.02 -15.44
CA MET A 723 -30.33 21.66 -16.34
C MET A 723 -30.27 22.50 -17.62
N GLY A 724 -30.43 21.83 -18.77
CA GLY A 724 -30.45 22.46 -20.09
C GLY A 724 -31.80 22.31 -20.80
N SER A 725 -31.80 22.32 -22.13
CA SER A 725 -33.00 22.11 -22.95
C SER A 725 -33.49 20.65 -22.97
N SER A 726 -32.69 19.72 -22.46
CA SER A 726 -33.03 18.31 -22.35
C SER A 726 -33.45 17.97 -20.92
N ALA A 727 -34.37 17.01 -20.79
CA ALA A 727 -34.85 16.59 -19.49
C ALA A 727 -33.73 16.00 -18.62
N THR A 728 -33.71 16.37 -17.35
CA THR A 728 -32.95 15.70 -16.29
C THR A 728 -33.88 14.73 -15.58
N THR A 729 -33.49 13.47 -15.48
CA THR A 729 -34.29 12.42 -14.84
C THR A 729 -33.77 12.12 -13.44
N LEU A 730 -34.65 12.17 -12.44
CA LEU A 730 -34.36 11.73 -11.07
C LEU A 730 -35.10 10.42 -10.80
N THR A 731 -34.38 9.37 -10.46
CA THR A 731 -34.97 8.13 -9.95
C THR A 731 -35.03 8.19 -8.45
N ILE A 732 -36.23 8.19 -7.90
CA ILE A 732 -36.52 8.30 -6.47
C ILE A 732 -37.01 6.95 -5.96
N VAL A 733 -36.41 6.42 -4.91
CA VAL A 733 -36.88 5.22 -4.23
C VAL A 733 -37.60 5.62 -2.96
N SER A 734 -38.86 5.22 -2.81
CA SER A 734 -39.65 5.45 -1.60
C SER A 734 -40.15 4.17 -0.96
N LEU A 735 -40.17 4.10 0.37
CA LEU A 735 -40.75 3.00 1.13
C LEU A 735 -42.28 3.07 1.14
N GLN A 736 -42.86 4.25 0.90
CA GLN A 736 -44.29 4.49 0.96
C GLN A 736 -44.72 5.39 -0.20
N ALA A 737 -45.93 5.14 -0.72
CA ALA A 737 -46.56 6.05 -1.66
C ALA A 737 -47.08 7.29 -0.91
N GLY A 738 -46.95 8.46 -1.51
CA GLY A 738 -47.36 9.72 -0.90
C GLY A 738 -46.90 10.92 -1.72
N THR A 739 -46.84 12.08 -1.08
CA THR A 739 -46.30 13.31 -1.67
C THR A 739 -44.89 13.54 -1.14
N ALA A 740 -43.90 13.70 -2.02
CA ALA A 740 -42.55 14.09 -1.67
C ALA A 740 -42.37 15.60 -1.88
N GLU A 741 -41.72 16.24 -0.93
CA GLU A 741 -41.14 17.56 -1.08
C GLU A 741 -39.73 17.41 -1.65
N VAL A 742 -39.51 17.90 -2.86
CA VAL A 742 -38.20 18.03 -3.52
C VAL A 742 -37.73 19.46 -3.35
N SER A 743 -36.73 19.66 -2.50
CA SER A 743 -36.15 20.97 -2.23
C SER A 743 -34.73 21.08 -2.77
N ALA A 744 -34.35 22.24 -3.29
CA ALA A 744 -33.00 22.51 -3.75
C ALA A 744 -32.70 24.01 -3.73
N ASN A 745 -31.42 24.36 -3.74
CA ASN A 745 -30.95 25.70 -4.07
C ASN A 745 -30.75 25.82 -5.59
N PHE A 746 -31.54 26.65 -6.23
CA PHE A 746 -31.55 26.86 -7.67
C PHE A 746 -30.69 28.06 -8.05
N ILE A 747 -29.85 27.90 -9.07
CA ILE A 747 -28.90 28.93 -9.52
C ILE A 747 -29.23 29.30 -10.96
N LEU A 748 -29.51 30.57 -11.25
CA LEU A 748 -29.85 31.00 -12.60
C LEU A 748 -28.68 30.77 -13.56
N GLY A 749 -28.92 30.03 -14.63
CA GLY A 749 -27.88 29.63 -15.56
C GLY A 749 -27.50 30.72 -16.56
N PRO A 750 -26.22 30.76 -16.97
CA PRO A 750 -25.68 31.83 -17.81
C PRO A 750 -26.19 31.80 -19.26
N SER A 751 -26.84 30.71 -19.71
CA SER A 751 -27.41 30.65 -21.07
C SER A 751 -28.65 31.53 -21.26
N LEU A 752 -29.18 32.13 -20.19
CA LEU A 752 -30.32 33.06 -20.22
C LEU A 752 -30.20 34.14 -19.12
N PRO A 753 -29.21 35.05 -19.19
CA PRO A 753 -28.83 35.91 -18.07
C PRO A 753 -29.83 37.03 -17.74
N ASN A 754 -30.70 37.41 -18.68
CA ASN A 754 -31.61 38.54 -18.54
C ASN A 754 -33.01 38.16 -18.04
N VAL A 755 -33.22 36.90 -17.64
CA VAL A 755 -34.51 36.41 -17.15
C VAL A 755 -34.31 35.95 -15.71
N ALA A 756 -35.08 36.52 -14.79
CA ALA A 756 -34.96 36.28 -13.35
C ALA A 756 -35.58 34.95 -12.87
N GLU A 757 -36.38 34.32 -13.73
CA GLU A 757 -37.14 33.10 -13.42
C GLU A 757 -36.95 32.04 -14.50
N ARG A 758 -37.20 30.78 -14.16
CA ARG A 758 -37.22 29.63 -15.08
C ARG A 758 -38.50 28.83 -14.92
N HIS A 759 -39.03 28.35 -16.04
CA HIS A 759 -40.17 27.47 -16.09
C HIS A 759 -39.68 26.04 -16.15
N VAL A 760 -39.87 25.29 -15.06
CA VAL A 760 -39.48 23.89 -14.97
C VAL A 760 -40.72 23.02 -14.98
N GLN A 761 -40.88 22.23 -16.04
CA GLN A 761 -41.87 21.17 -16.07
C GLN A 761 -41.36 19.96 -15.31
N VAL A 762 -42.16 19.49 -14.36
CA VAL A 762 -41.97 18.21 -13.68
C VAL A 762 -42.99 17.23 -14.22
N ALA A 763 -42.54 16.09 -14.72
CA ALA A 763 -43.39 15.02 -15.21
C ALA A 763 -43.10 13.70 -14.49
N TYR A 764 -44.15 12.94 -14.18
CA TYR A 764 -44.08 11.61 -13.58
C TYR A 764 -45.11 10.68 -14.23
N GLY A 765 -44.64 9.56 -14.78
CA GLY A 765 -45.46 8.62 -15.54
C GLY A 765 -46.20 9.28 -16.71
N ASP A 766 -47.31 8.67 -17.15
CA ASP A 766 -48.11 9.19 -18.26
C ASP A 766 -49.14 10.27 -17.84
N GLY A 767 -49.32 10.50 -16.54
CA GLY A 767 -50.46 11.26 -16.02
C GLY A 767 -50.15 12.56 -15.26
N TYR A 768 -48.98 12.69 -14.64
CA TYR A 768 -48.65 13.89 -13.85
C TYR A 768 -47.71 14.81 -14.62
N ARG A 769 -48.14 16.06 -14.82
CA ARG A 769 -47.34 17.15 -15.39
C ARG A 769 -47.70 18.45 -14.70
N GLU A 770 -46.71 19.10 -14.11
CA GLU A 770 -46.86 20.40 -13.48
C GLU A 770 -45.71 21.31 -13.90
N VAL A 771 -45.97 22.62 -14.04
CA VAL A 771 -44.94 23.60 -14.40
C VAL A 771 -44.75 24.53 -13.21
N PHE A 772 -43.51 24.60 -12.75
CA PHE A 772 -43.11 25.46 -11.64
C PHE A 772 -42.31 26.65 -12.18
N VAL A 773 -42.51 27.81 -11.57
CA VAL A 773 -41.71 29.01 -11.83
C VAL A 773 -40.69 29.15 -10.71
N LEU A 774 -39.41 29.04 -11.07
CA LEU A 774 -38.29 29.02 -10.12
C LEU A 774 -37.39 30.23 -10.33
N SER A 775 -37.17 30.99 -9.26
CA SER A 775 -36.15 32.04 -9.22
C SER A 775 -34.81 31.49 -8.70
N GLY A 776 -33.77 32.33 -8.66
CA GLY A 776 -32.55 31.98 -7.94
C GLY A 776 -32.79 31.89 -6.43
N GLY A 777 -32.30 30.84 -5.78
CA GLY A 777 -32.44 30.60 -4.34
C GLY A 777 -33.10 29.27 -4.00
N LYS A 778 -33.48 29.10 -2.73
CA LYS A 778 -34.06 27.86 -2.22
C LYS A 778 -35.54 27.74 -2.59
N HIS A 779 -35.91 26.68 -3.30
CA HIS A 779 -37.30 26.35 -3.62
C HIS A 779 -37.64 24.92 -3.21
N SER A 780 -38.93 24.62 -3.13
CA SER A 780 -39.44 23.28 -2.80
C SER A 780 -40.65 22.96 -3.67
N LEU A 781 -40.67 21.76 -4.23
CA LEU A 781 -41.66 21.24 -5.16
C LEU A 781 -42.35 20.05 -4.54
N THR A 782 -43.67 19.98 -4.57
CA THR A 782 -44.41 18.80 -4.07
C THR A 782 -44.80 17.91 -5.23
N ILE A 783 -44.34 16.66 -5.21
CA ILE A 783 -44.59 15.69 -6.27
C ILE A 783 -45.20 14.39 -5.71
N PRO A 784 -46.17 13.77 -6.39
CA PRO A 784 -46.62 12.44 -6.02
C PRO A 784 -45.53 11.41 -6.30
N ILE A 785 -45.32 10.48 -5.38
CA ILE A 785 -44.40 9.35 -5.53
C ILE A 785 -45.09 8.06 -5.13
N VAL A 786 -44.70 6.95 -5.75
CA VAL A 786 -45.17 5.61 -5.39
C VAL A 786 -44.18 4.92 -4.45
N ALA A 787 -44.65 3.91 -3.72
CA ALA A 787 -43.75 2.97 -3.05
C ALA A 787 -42.94 2.21 -4.11
N GLY A 788 -41.65 2.04 -3.90
CA GLY A 788 -40.69 1.55 -4.89
C GLY A 788 -40.02 2.69 -5.66
N LYS A 789 -39.75 2.47 -6.96
CA LYS A 789 -39.08 3.46 -7.82
C LYS A 789 -40.09 4.41 -8.46
N THR A 790 -39.79 5.69 -8.40
CA THR A 790 -40.49 6.80 -9.05
C THR A 790 -39.47 7.56 -9.90
N THR A 791 -39.58 7.50 -11.22
CA THR A 791 -38.73 8.31 -12.11
C THR A 791 -39.45 9.60 -12.48
N ILE A 792 -38.88 10.74 -12.10
CA ILE A 792 -39.38 12.06 -12.45
C ILE A 792 -38.49 12.71 -13.51
N SER A 793 -39.10 13.42 -14.44
CA SER A 793 -38.43 14.19 -15.49
C SER A 793 -38.56 15.68 -15.17
N LEU A 794 -37.43 16.37 -15.08
CA LEU A 794 -37.32 17.80 -14.90
C LEU A 794 -36.86 18.45 -16.21
N LEU A 795 -37.71 19.27 -16.83
CA LEU A 795 -37.42 19.92 -18.11
C LEU A 795 -37.53 21.44 -17.97
N VAL A 796 -36.46 22.18 -18.29
CA VAL A 796 -36.53 23.63 -18.40
C VAL A 796 -37.17 24.00 -19.73
N LEU A 797 -38.30 24.72 -19.69
CA LEU A 797 -39.06 25.11 -20.88
C LEU A 797 -38.52 26.38 -21.56
N ASP A 798 -37.68 27.15 -20.86
CA ASP A 798 -37.10 28.39 -21.39
C ASP A 798 -36.07 28.11 -22.49
N LYS A 799 -35.99 29.02 -23.46
CA LYS A 799 -35.02 28.95 -24.55
C LYS A 799 -33.77 29.75 -24.19
N PRO A 800 -32.55 29.24 -24.45
CA PRO A 800 -31.34 29.99 -24.20
C PRO A 800 -31.27 31.23 -25.11
N SER A 801 -30.84 32.37 -24.57
CA SER A 801 -30.55 33.58 -25.35
C SER A 801 -29.09 33.64 -25.83
N GLN A 802 -28.25 32.71 -25.36
CA GLN A 802 -26.85 32.58 -25.75
C GLN A 802 -26.59 31.18 -26.30
N ALA A 803 -26.01 31.11 -27.51
CA ALA A 803 -25.66 29.84 -28.16
C ALA A 803 -24.34 29.24 -27.63
N ALA A 804 -23.47 30.06 -27.03
CA ALA A 804 -22.24 29.67 -26.37
C ALA A 804 -21.90 30.68 -25.25
N LEU A 805 -21.28 30.20 -24.18
CA LEU A 805 -20.86 31.02 -23.04
C LEU A 805 -19.51 31.70 -23.32
N SER A 806 -19.22 32.78 -22.60
CA SER A 806 -17.99 33.59 -22.78
C SER A 806 -16.69 32.82 -22.49
N ASN A 807 -16.76 31.74 -21.71
CA ASN A 807 -15.64 30.84 -21.43
C ASN A 807 -15.45 29.74 -22.50
N GLY A 808 -16.24 29.75 -23.57
CA GLY A 808 -16.18 28.75 -24.65
C GLY A 808 -16.99 27.48 -24.40
N ASP A 809 -17.68 27.35 -23.27
CA ASP A 809 -18.60 26.24 -23.01
C ASP A 809 -19.83 26.35 -23.94
N LYS A 810 -20.12 25.25 -24.65
CA LYS A 810 -21.20 25.16 -25.63
C LYS A 810 -22.47 24.51 -25.08
N ARG A 811 -22.44 24.05 -23.82
CA ARG A 811 -23.60 23.44 -23.18
C ARG A 811 -24.68 24.49 -22.92
N VAL A 812 -25.94 24.05 -22.95
CA VAL A 812 -27.08 24.89 -22.58
C VAL A 812 -27.28 24.75 -21.07
N LEU A 813 -26.91 25.79 -20.32
CA LEU A 813 -26.93 25.84 -18.86
C LEU A 813 -27.99 26.86 -18.43
N LEU A 814 -29.23 26.40 -18.24
CA LEU A 814 -30.38 27.28 -17.97
C LEU A 814 -30.68 27.43 -16.48
N LEU A 815 -30.53 26.36 -15.70
CA LEU A 815 -30.81 26.34 -14.27
C LEU A 815 -29.89 25.35 -13.56
N GLY A 816 -29.11 25.82 -12.60
CA GLY A 816 -28.28 24.98 -11.74
C GLY A 816 -29.07 24.47 -10.55
N VAL A 817 -28.80 23.23 -10.13
CA VAL A 817 -29.42 22.60 -8.95
C VAL A 817 -28.30 22.21 -7.98
N GLN A 818 -28.34 22.76 -6.78
CA GLN A 818 -27.43 22.47 -5.67
C GLN A 818 -28.25 22.06 -4.44
N ASP A 819 -27.69 21.26 -3.52
CA ASP A 819 -28.37 20.89 -2.26
C ASP A 819 -29.75 20.23 -2.47
N LEU A 820 -29.85 19.32 -3.45
CA LEU A 820 -31.07 18.58 -3.76
C LEU A 820 -31.42 17.61 -2.61
N ASN A 821 -32.59 17.78 -2.01
CA ASN A 821 -33.12 16.96 -0.93
C ASN A 821 -34.57 16.55 -1.23
N ILE A 822 -34.92 15.30 -0.92
CA ILE A 822 -36.27 14.78 -1.11
C ILE A 822 -36.78 14.18 0.21
N ARG A 823 -37.94 14.66 0.65
CA ARG A 823 -38.58 14.22 1.89
C ARG A 823 -40.02 13.80 1.64
N LEU A 824 -40.42 12.61 2.11
CA LEU A 824 -41.84 12.26 2.12
C LEU A 824 -42.59 13.14 3.13
N MET A 825 -43.66 13.79 2.68
CA MET A 825 -44.54 14.52 3.56
C MET A 825 -45.42 13.55 4.36
N ALA A 826 -45.54 13.79 5.67
CA ALA A 826 -46.49 13.05 6.48
C ALA A 826 -47.91 13.28 5.93
N ARG A 827 -48.72 12.20 5.86
CA ARG A 827 -50.15 12.34 5.57
C ARG A 827 -50.77 13.22 6.67
N GLN A 828 -51.24 14.41 6.29
CA GLN A 828 -52.03 15.27 7.16
C GLN A 828 -53.39 14.65 7.46
#